data_AF-A0A166FVV2-F1
#
_entry.id   AF-A0A166FVV2-F1
#
_cell.length_a   1.000
_cell.length_b   1.000
_cell.length_c   1.000
_cell.angle_alpha   90.00
_cell.angle_beta   90.00
_cell.angle_gamma   90.00
#
_symmetry.space_group_name_H-M   'P 1'
#
loop_
_entity.id
_entity.type
_entity.pdbx_description
1 polymer ?
#
loop_
_entity_poly.entity_id
_entity_poly.type
_entity_poly.pdbx_seq_one_letter_code
_entity_poly.pdbx_strand_id
1 'polypeptide(L)'
;MTLREQEKTIDTLNTKVWKLQLKIHYLEEALQKTRSLPEHAINQQNVQLRVEFQAMEREMKKCKKLMLRMEKELDHVTQTGEQEKELKEALAEKTAQLEEKERELREMKRRGVAADDEALRDAETKHREMEDHIEDLEDRLDEARARLEAEVSEGERLRDILDRGGDEGRLRELEDLNEELRQRLAELEDLVVQREEEREDLIDEIKGLQLKVEEMESRREAENMERSQSRAEIFDQREEREGMEHEINTLRDRLARMTLDLEQAEEEIEKKDVELEDIEAQMNEEMITREEQWREEVNEAKKQNEELRDVIQERDAESRELRERLSEHEADTDALREDLEALVTRVDEEAAEKAQEIAAANAEIQRLSDRIFELEDEKEETDKWISDAKADLEELSELVNALKSKLSAKKNEVQELTATLQESQKQNIAHRERQEELARHIEDLVSTINETRADYESLQRKLDAAKRQHEEELRKERQEVEAKDSALKSTLDDLAKTMRDLASREADLRALENAVTDARQLGASQSADRLGMQVEIDRLKREVATLDDLLQRARKDLDDRENRGRDRESSLDQLHVQKRELESQLAAQTQARLNLSEKLDAVQAALKTNESELTTVKAKLNEAEATLAKTQRSMLGSESQYRDQLTERNTLLLTIYQYMDKILGVDKTPKKAGQAETKPFTNFAVFHDNLITRLKSLSQVQSDFEKRCHEAEKRYADKLDSIRKMLDGKMRAIEKMESNSTKLADAKAQWRRKYHEKEHELESLKASHSGTVSQLTAARRTAPSESAELKSAVTRAITAERRANNHGNQLAQVEESLAHHKKQWEEAEKKWEARVKEYQNRIREAEEKLKRERQGGKERIQELENNSK
;
A
#
# COMPACT_ATOMS: atom_id res chain seq x y z
N MET A 1 53.59 -39.30 -28.11
CA MET A 1 52.63 -40.41 -28.05
C MET A 1 52.97 -41.42 -29.13
N THR A 2 52.73 -42.71 -28.88
CA THR A 2 52.76 -43.76 -29.92
C THR A 2 51.45 -43.77 -30.73
N LEU A 3 51.43 -44.40 -31.91
CA LEU A 3 50.21 -44.53 -32.72
C LEU A 3 49.07 -45.21 -31.93
N ARG A 4 49.39 -46.21 -31.10
CA ARG A 4 48.41 -46.88 -30.21
C ARG A 4 47.82 -45.95 -29.14
N GLU A 5 48.58 -44.96 -28.66
CA GLU A 5 48.04 -43.94 -27.76
C GLU A 5 47.14 -42.94 -28.50
N GLN A 6 47.42 -42.67 -29.78
CA GLN A 6 46.57 -41.86 -30.64
C GLN A 6 45.26 -42.59 -30.98
N GLU A 7 45.31 -43.86 -31.38
CA GLU A 7 44.11 -44.71 -31.55
C GLU A 7 43.28 -44.76 -30.26
N LYS A 8 43.91 -45.04 -29.11
CA LYS A 8 43.20 -45.13 -27.82
C LYS A 8 42.62 -43.79 -27.32
N THR A 9 43.22 -42.66 -27.70
CA THR A 9 42.63 -41.33 -27.44
C THR A 9 41.50 -41.00 -28.42
N ILE A 10 41.59 -41.42 -29.68
CA ILE A 10 40.49 -41.33 -30.66
C ILE A 10 39.31 -42.20 -30.21
N ASP A 11 39.51 -43.45 -29.80
CA ASP A 11 38.43 -44.34 -29.32
C ASP A 11 37.74 -43.79 -28.06
N THR A 12 38.52 -43.24 -27.12
CA THR A 12 37.93 -42.63 -25.91
C THR A 12 37.25 -41.29 -26.19
N LEU A 13 37.66 -40.56 -27.23
CA LEU A 13 36.91 -39.40 -27.75
C LEU A 13 35.63 -39.83 -28.47
N ASN A 14 35.67 -40.81 -29.37
CA ASN A 14 34.50 -41.37 -30.05
C ASN A 14 33.47 -41.91 -29.04
N THR A 15 33.93 -42.60 -27.99
CA THR A 15 33.08 -43.07 -26.89
C THR A 15 32.42 -41.92 -26.11
N LYS A 16 33.12 -40.79 -25.94
CA LYS A 16 32.56 -39.56 -25.34
C LYS A 16 31.57 -38.88 -26.28
N VAL A 17 31.88 -38.76 -27.57
CA VAL A 17 31.00 -38.19 -28.60
C VAL A 17 29.70 -38.99 -28.69
N TRP A 18 29.76 -40.32 -28.75
CA TRP A 18 28.57 -41.17 -28.78
C TRP A 18 27.72 -41.02 -27.50
N LYS A 19 28.35 -40.96 -26.31
CA LYS A 19 27.64 -40.68 -25.05
C LYS A 19 27.03 -39.28 -25.00
N LEU A 20 27.66 -38.28 -25.61
CA LEU A 20 27.10 -36.93 -25.75
C LEU A 20 25.94 -36.90 -26.73
N GLN A 21 26.04 -37.56 -27.88
CA GLN A 21 24.95 -37.71 -28.85
C GLN A 21 23.75 -38.43 -28.23
N LEU A 22 23.97 -39.51 -27.47
CA LEU A 22 22.91 -40.22 -26.76
C LEU A 22 22.27 -39.35 -25.67
N LYS A 23 23.05 -38.53 -24.96
CA LYS A 23 22.52 -37.58 -23.97
C LYS A 23 21.77 -36.41 -24.65
N ILE A 24 22.22 -35.93 -25.81
CA ILE A 24 21.52 -34.94 -26.61
C ILE A 24 20.17 -35.52 -27.06
N HIS A 25 20.13 -36.72 -27.65
CA HIS A 25 18.88 -37.39 -28.03
C HIS A 25 17.91 -37.52 -26.86
N TYR A 26 18.34 -37.96 -25.68
CA TYR A 26 17.46 -38.05 -24.51
C TYR A 26 17.01 -36.68 -23.98
N LEU A 27 17.83 -35.64 -24.10
CA LEU A 27 17.43 -34.27 -23.76
C LEU A 27 16.47 -33.69 -24.79
N GLU A 28 16.65 -33.96 -26.08
CA GLU A 28 15.74 -33.59 -27.16
C GLU A 28 14.39 -34.31 -27.01
N GLU A 29 14.39 -35.61 -26.75
CA GLU A 29 13.18 -36.39 -26.48
C GLU A 29 12.44 -35.89 -25.23
N ALA A 30 13.18 -35.57 -24.14
CA ALA A 30 12.61 -34.98 -22.94
C ALA A 30 12.04 -33.57 -23.20
N LEU A 31 12.73 -32.74 -23.98
CA LEU A 31 12.30 -31.37 -24.30
C LEU A 31 11.12 -31.39 -25.27
N GLN A 32 11.06 -32.37 -26.19
CA GLN A 32 9.93 -32.58 -27.10
C GLN A 32 8.69 -33.06 -26.33
N LYS A 33 8.84 -34.00 -25.39
CA LYS A 33 7.79 -34.37 -24.42
C LYS A 33 7.34 -33.16 -23.58
N THR A 34 8.30 -32.38 -23.07
CA THR A 34 8.05 -31.17 -22.25
C THR A 34 7.47 -30.01 -23.04
N ARG A 35 7.59 -29.98 -24.38
CA ARG A 35 6.82 -29.07 -25.25
C ARG A 35 5.41 -29.59 -25.52
N SER A 36 5.27 -30.88 -25.81
CA SER A 36 3.95 -31.48 -26.07
C SER A 36 3.02 -31.44 -24.86
N LEU A 37 3.54 -31.47 -23.63
CA LEU A 37 2.71 -31.49 -22.42
C LEU A 37 1.96 -30.17 -22.19
N PRO A 38 2.59 -28.98 -22.13
CA PRO A 38 1.88 -27.70 -22.09
C PRO A 38 0.99 -27.48 -23.31
N GLU A 39 1.45 -27.83 -24.51
CA GLU A 39 0.67 -27.62 -25.74
C GLU A 39 -0.59 -28.51 -25.78
N HIS A 40 -0.51 -29.76 -25.30
CA HIS A 40 -1.66 -30.63 -25.15
C HIS A 40 -2.58 -30.20 -23.99
N ALA A 41 -2.01 -29.74 -22.87
CA ALA A 41 -2.80 -29.22 -21.74
C ALA A 41 -3.58 -27.95 -22.12
N ILE A 42 -2.92 -27.00 -22.79
CA ILE A 42 -3.55 -25.78 -23.32
C ILE A 42 -4.60 -26.13 -24.38
N ASN A 43 -4.36 -27.12 -25.25
CA ASN A 43 -5.37 -27.56 -26.21
C ASN A 43 -6.55 -28.28 -25.54
N GLN A 44 -6.34 -29.09 -24.51
CA GLN A 44 -7.42 -29.67 -23.70
C GLN A 44 -8.21 -28.57 -22.97
N GLN A 45 -7.53 -27.60 -22.35
CA GLN A 45 -8.18 -26.48 -21.67
C GLN A 45 -8.95 -25.60 -22.65
N ASN A 46 -8.44 -25.34 -23.86
CA ASN A 46 -9.17 -24.64 -24.91
C ASN A 46 -10.36 -25.44 -25.47
N VAL A 47 -10.25 -26.77 -25.59
CA VAL A 47 -11.39 -27.63 -25.96
C VAL A 47 -12.46 -27.61 -24.86
N GLN A 48 -12.04 -27.73 -23.59
CA GLN A 48 -12.93 -27.69 -22.44
C GLN A 48 -13.62 -26.32 -22.30
N LEU A 49 -12.87 -25.21 -22.39
CA LEU A 49 -13.43 -23.86 -22.43
C LEU A 49 -14.38 -23.64 -23.61
N ARG A 50 -14.16 -24.29 -24.77
CA ARG A 50 -15.14 -24.26 -25.88
C ARG A 50 -16.39 -25.10 -25.60
N VAL A 51 -16.27 -26.22 -24.89
CA VAL A 51 -17.42 -27.04 -24.45
C VAL A 51 -18.23 -26.31 -23.37
N GLU A 52 -17.56 -25.68 -22.41
CA GLU A 52 -18.14 -24.86 -21.34
C GLU A 52 -18.76 -23.59 -21.91
N PHE A 53 -18.10 -22.89 -22.84
CA PHE A 53 -18.68 -21.75 -23.55
C PHE A 53 -19.93 -22.18 -24.33
N GLN A 54 -19.91 -23.31 -25.04
CA GLN A 54 -21.12 -23.83 -25.70
C GLN A 54 -22.20 -24.31 -24.71
N ALA A 55 -21.84 -24.79 -23.52
CA ALA A 55 -22.78 -25.09 -22.47
C ALA A 55 -23.45 -23.80 -21.98
N MET A 56 -22.66 -22.81 -21.57
CA MET A 56 -23.10 -21.45 -21.20
C MET A 56 -23.90 -20.76 -22.30
N GLU A 57 -23.58 -20.96 -23.58
CA GLU A 57 -24.35 -20.41 -24.69
C GLU A 57 -25.70 -21.12 -24.87
N ARG A 58 -25.76 -22.44 -24.66
CA ARG A 58 -27.02 -23.21 -24.61
C ARG A 58 -27.85 -22.81 -23.39
N GLU A 59 -27.22 -22.59 -22.24
CA GLU A 59 -27.90 -22.22 -21.00
C GLU A 59 -28.36 -20.78 -21.05
N MET A 60 -27.56 -19.83 -21.55
CA MET A 60 -28.03 -18.47 -21.85
C MET A 60 -29.19 -18.48 -22.85
N LYS A 61 -29.23 -19.42 -23.81
CA LYS A 61 -30.39 -19.61 -24.71
C LYS A 61 -31.60 -20.26 -24.00
N LYS A 62 -31.41 -21.13 -22.99
CA LYS A 62 -32.49 -21.61 -22.10
C LYS A 62 -33.02 -20.46 -21.24
N CYS A 63 -32.14 -19.75 -20.54
CA CYS A 63 -32.46 -18.62 -19.68
C CYS A 63 -33.11 -17.48 -20.46
N LYS A 64 -32.65 -17.14 -21.67
CA LYS A 64 -33.37 -16.19 -22.54
C LYS A 64 -34.73 -16.71 -23.01
N LYS A 65 -34.92 -18.03 -23.21
CA LYS A 65 -36.24 -18.62 -23.48
C LYS A 65 -37.15 -18.70 -22.25
N LEU A 66 -36.58 -18.78 -21.04
CA LEU A 66 -37.31 -18.72 -19.77
C LEU A 66 -37.69 -17.28 -19.45
N MET A 67 -36.75 -16.32 -19.55
CA MET A 67 -37.04 -14.89 -19.46
C MET A 67 -38.08 -14.48 -20.51
N LEU A 68 -37.93 -14.79 -21.79
CA LEU A 68 -38.96 -14.48 -22.80
C LEU A 68 -40.29 -15.24 -22.60
N ARG A 69 -40.34 -16.22 -21.69
CA ARG A 69 -41.58 -16.88 -21.29
C ARG A 69 -42.17 -16.22 -20.04
N MET A 70 -41.35 -15.91 -19.05
CA MET A 70 -41.70 -15.14 -17.85
C MET A 70 -42.05 -13.68 -18.16
N GLU A 71 -41.45 -13.08 -19.19
CA GLU A 71 -41.83 -11.78 -19.77
C GLU A 71 -43.18 -11.89 -20.46
N LYS A 72 -43.46 -12.99 -21.18
CA LYS A 72 -44.79 -13.23 -21.74
C LYS A 72 -45.84 -13.61 -20.71
N GLU A 73 -45.45 -14.28 -19.64
CA GLU A 73 -46.30 -14.58 -18.49
C GLU A 73 -46.50 -13.30 -17.66
N LEU A 74 -45.54 -12.38 -17.58
CA LEU A 74 -45.72 -11.02 -17.06
C LEU A 74 -46.63 -10.19 -17.96
N ASP A 75 -46.41 -10.17 -19.27
CA ASP A 75 -47.26 -9.48 -20.26
C ASP A 75 -48.69 -10.04 -20.21
N HIS A 76 -48.85 -11.35 -19.98
CA HIS A 76 -50.16 -11.96 -19.81
C HIS A 76 -50.75 -11.62 -18.43
N VAL A 77 -49.95 -11.58 -17.35
CA VAL A 77 -50.40 -11.17 -16.01
C VAL A 77 -50.73 -9.67 -15.96
N THR A 78 -50.03 -8.81 -16.70
CA THR A 78 -50.35 -7.39 -16.84
C THR A 78 -51.51 -7.18 -17.79
N GLN A 79 -51.70 -7.99 -18.84
CA GLN A 79 -52.93 -7.96 -19.64
C GLN A 79 -54.15 -8.49 -18.87
N THR A 80 -54.01 -9.55 -18.06
CA THR A 80 -55.08 -9.95 -17.12
C THR A 80 -55.21 -8.95 -15.97
N GLY A 81 -54.17 -8.17 -15.66
CA GLY A 81 -54.18 -7.07 -14.71
C GLY A 81 -54.88 -5.83 -15.26
N GLU A 82 -54.73 -5.56 -16.56
CA GLU A 82 -55.47 -4.55 -17.31
C GLU A 82 -56.91 -4.99 -17.51
N GLN A 83 -57.19 -6.27 -17.81
CA GLN A 83 -58.55 -6.81 -17.82
C GLN A 83 -59.17 -6.87 -16.43
N GLU A 84 -58.42 -7.18 -15.37
CA GLU A 84 -58.89 -7.02 -13.98
C GLU A 84 -59.13 -5.55 -13.65
N LYS A 85 -58.34 -4.62 -14.19
CA LYS A 85 -58.49 -3.19 -13.94
C LYS A 85 -59.63 -2.58 -14.74
N GLU A 86 -59.86 -3.01 -15.97
CA GLU A 86 -61.06 -2.72 -16.75
C GLU A 86 -62.30 -3.38 -16.11
N LEU A 87 -62.20 -4.62 -15.58
CA LEU A 87 -63.26 -5.23 -14.80
C LEU A 87 -63.49 -4.51 -13.47
N LYS A 88 -62.46 -4.03 -12.78
CA LYS A 88 -62.57 -3.29 -11.51
C LYS A 88 -62.97 -1.83 -11.72
N GLU A 89 -62.65 -1.21 -12.85
CA GLU A 89 -63.12 0.12 -13.23
C GLU A 89 -64.54 0.05 -13.79
N ALA A 90 -64.91 -1.00 -14.55
CA ALA A 90 -66.30 -1.27 -14.94
C ALA A 90 -67.15 -1.77 -13.76
N LEU A 91 -66.60 -2.48 -12.78
CA LEU A 91 -67.26 -2.76 -11.50
C LEU A 91 -67.36 -1.47 -10.67
N ALA A 92 -66.32 -0.64 -10.58
CA ALA A 92 -66.37 0.63 -9.86
C ALA A 92 -67.36 1.61 -10.52
N GLU A 93 -67.47 1.61 -11.85
CA GLU A 93 -68.47 2.38 -12.59
C GLU A 93 -69.86 1.77 -12.44
N LYS A 94 -70.01 0.44 -12.43
CA LYS A 94 -71.26 -0.24 -12.06
C LYS A 94 -71.67 0.02 -10.61
N THR A 95 -70.75 0.04 -9.65
CA THR A 95 -71.04 0.34 -8.25
C THR A 95 -71.23 1.82 -8.04
N ALA A 96 -70.56 2.71 -8.78
CA ALA A 96 -70.86 4.14 -8.78
C ALA A 96 -72.24 4.42 -9.40
N GLN A 97 -72.59 3.76 -10.51
CA GLN A 97 -73.94 3.82 -11.09
C GLN A 97 -74.98 3.17 -10.17
N LEU A 98 -74.65 2.11 -9.43
CA LEU A 98 -75.53 1.55 -8.39
C LEU A 98 -75.63 2.46 -7.17
N GLU A 99 -74.56 3.11 -6.72
CA GLU A 99 -74.57 4.08 -5.62
C GLU A 99 -75.27 5.37 -6.03
N GLU A 100 -75.19 5.79 -7.29
CA GLU A 100 -75.93 6.91 -7.86
C GLU A 100 -77.41 6.54 -8.02
N LYS A 101 -77.74 5.35 -8.54
CA LYS A 101 -79.11 4.79 -8.54
C LYS A 101 -79.65 4.62 -7.14
N GLU A 102 -78.82 4.23 -6.17
CA GLU A 102 -79.18 4.14 -4.76
C GLU A 102 -79.29 5.52 -4.11
N ARG A 103 -78.57 6.55 -4.57
CA ARG A 103 -78.76 7.94 -4.13
C ARG A 103 -80.04 8.51 -4.69
N GLU A 104 -80.35 8.27 -5.97
CA GLU A 104 -81.67 8.54 -6.55
C GLU A 104 -82.76 7.79 -5.76
N LEU A 105 -82.57 6.52 -5.42
CA LEU A 105 -83.49 5.74 -4.57
C LEU A 105 -83.56 6.23 -3.12
N ARG A 106 -82.47 6.77 -2.55
CA ARG A 106 -82.44 7.35 -1.19
C ARG A 106 -83.05 8.75 -1.15
N GLU A 107 -82.97 9.52 -2.23
CA GLU A 107 -83.64 10.82 -2.38
C GLU A 107 -85.12 10.65 -2.74
N MET A 108 -85.47 9.65 -3.56
CA MET A 108 -86.85 9.19 -3.74
C MET A 108 -87.43 8.65 -2.42
N LYS A 109 -86.72 7.81 -1.66
CA LYS A 109 -87.17 7.37 -0.32
C LYS A 109 -87.29 8.54 0.67
N ARG A 110 -86.43 9.57 0.62
CA ARG A 110 -86.60 10.80 1.41
C ARG A 110 -87.77 11.70 0.95
N ARG A 111 -88.44 11.37 -0.15
CA ARG A 111 -89.74 11.94 -0.56
C ARG A 111 -90.90 10.94 -0.57
N GLY A 112 -90.65 9.65 -0.35
CA GLY A 112 -91.62 8.54 -0.38
C GLY A 112 -91.92 7.87 0.96
N VAL A 113 -91.09 8.07 2.00
CA VAL A 113 -91.35 7.59 3.38
C VAL A 113 -92.37 8.52 4.08
N ALA A 114 -93.52 8.67 3.43
CA ALA A 114 -94.74 9.33 3.89
C ALA A 114 -95.99 8.73 3.18
N ALA A 115 -95.88 7.51 2.66
CA ALA A 115 -96.95 6.78 1.98
C ALA A 115 -96.92 5.27 2.32
N ASP A 116 -95.74 4.63 2.29
CA ASP A 116 -95.65 3.18 2.53
C ASP A 116 -95.71 2.76 4.02
N ASP A 117 -95.33 3.63 4.97
CA ASP A 117 -95.46 3.34 6.42
C ASP A 117 -96.90 3.53 6.94
N GLU A 118 -97.76 4.13 6.13
CA GLU A 118 -99.21 4.14 6.33
C GLU A 118 -99.82 2.90 5.63
N ALA A 119 -99.44 2.59 4.39
CA ALA A 119 -99.92 1.42 3.65
C ALA A 119 -99.57 0.06 4.30
N LEU A 120 -98.38 -0.08 4.92
CA LEU A 120 -98.02 -1.31 5.63
C LEU A 120 -98.80 -1.47 6.93
N ARG A 121 -99.07 -0.36 7.64
CA ARG A 121 -99.96 -0.39 8.82
C ARG A 121 -101.40 -0.65 8.42
N ASP A 122 -101.86 -0.07 7.32
CA ASP A 122 -103.18 -0.34 6.74
C ASP A 122 -103.32 -1.80 6.25
N ALA A 123 -102.21 -2.49 5.98
CA ALA A 123 -102.18 -3.93 5.69
C ALA A 123 -102.15 -4.76 6.98
N GLU A 124 -101.36 -4.39 7.99
CA GLU A 124 -101.32 -5.07 9.29
C GLU A 124 -102.57 -4.84 10.17
N THR A 125 -103.28 -3.72 9.99
CA THR A 125 -104.62 -3.53 10.57
C THR A 125 -105.63 -4.32 9.78
N LYS A 126 -105.61 -4.33 8.44
CA LYS A 126 -106.55 -5.16 7.66
C LYS A 126 -106.33 -6.66 7.82
N HIS A 127 -105.10 -7.11 8.10
CA HIS A 127 -104.86 -8.53 8.43
C HIS A 127 -105.45 -8.86 9.81
N ARG A 128 -105.25 -7.99 10.82
CA ARG A 128 -105.93 -8.15 12.12
C ARG A 128 -107.44 -8.01 12.02
N GLU A 129 -107.98 -7.05 11.29
CA GLU A 129 -109.41 -6.90 11.05
C GLU A 129 -109.98 -8.11 10.30
N MET A 130 -109.20 -8.83 9.48
CA MET A 130 -109.61 -10.08 8.84
C MET A 130 -109.46 -11.30 9.76
N GLU A 131 -108.49 -11.30 10.67
CA GLU A 131 -108.34 -12.33 11.72
C GLU A 131 -109.44 -12.18 12.78
N ASP A 132 -109.64 -10.96 13.32
CA ASP A 132 -110.76 -10.55 14.17
C ASP A 132 -112.11 -10.85 13.51
N HIS A 133 -112.26 -10.68 12.19
CA HIS A 133 -113.50 -10.99 11.47
C HIS A 133 -113.64 -12.49 11.11
N ILE A 134 -112.57 -13.28 11.18
CA ILE A 134 -112.66 -14.74 11.19
C ILE A 134 -113.12 -15.21 12.58
N GLU A 135 -112.57 -14.66 13.67
CA GLU A 135 -113.02 -14.94 15.04
C GLU A 135 -114.50 -14.53 15.23
N ASP A 136 -114.92 -13.33 14.78
CA ASP A 136 -116.32 -12.84 14.76
C ASP A 136 -117.24 -13.65 13.80
N LEU A 137 -116.68 -14.44 12.87
CA LEU A 137 -117.43 -15.39 12.02
C LEU A 137 -117.50 -16.80 12.60
N GLU A 138 -116.49 -17.24 13.35
CA GLU A 138 -116.49 -18.51 14.07
C GLU A 138 -117.40 -18.44 15.31
N ASP A 139 -117.34 -17.36 16.10
CA ASP A 139 -118.30 -17.07 17.19
C ASP A 139 -119.74 -17.00 16.65
N ARG A 140 -119.95 -16.42 15.46
CA ARG A 140 -121.28 -16.42 14.81
C ARG A 140 -121.71 -17.79 14.29
N LEU A 141 -120.77 -18.66 13.93
CA LEU A 141 -121.09 -20.03 13.52
C LEU A 141 -121.56 -20.85 14.73
N ASP A 142 -120.94 -20.64 15.90
CA ASP A 142 -121.32 -21.31 17.14
C ASP A 142 -122.56 -20.67 17.80
N GLU A 143 -122.79 -19.36 17.69
CA GLU A 143 -124.11 -18.76 17.96
C GLU A 143 -125.22 -19.34 17.05
N ALA A 144 -124.92 -19.56 15.77
CA ALA A 144 -125.89 -20.14 14.83
C ALA A 144 -126.20 -21.61 15.16
N ARG A 145 -125.19 -22.40 15.56
CA ARG A 145 -125.37 -23.77 16.08
C ARG A 145 -126.21 -23.78 17.36
N ALA A 146 -125.91 -22.92 18.33
CA ALA A 146 -126.65 -22.80 19.58
C ALA A 146 -128.12 -22.37 19.37
N ARG A 147 -128.40 -21.53 18.35
CA ARG A 147 -129.78 -21.15 17.99
C ARG A 147 -130.54 -22.28 17.28
N LEU A 148 -129.87 -23.06 16.43
CA LEU A 148 -130.49 -24.21 15.76
C LEU A 148 -130.82 -25.35 16.74
N GLU A 149 -130.01 -25.53 17.77
CA GLU A 149 -130.27 -26.50 18.84
C GLU A 149 -131.42 -26.06 19.79
N ALA A 150 -131.70 -24.74 19.86
CA ALA A 150 -132.84 -24.19 20.58
C ALA A 150 -134.18 -24.37 19.83
N GLU A 151 -134.23 -24.13 18.52
CA GLU A 151 -135.49 -24.24 17.74
C GLU A 151 -136.01 -25.69 17.65
N VAL A 152 -135.15 -26.70 17.80
CA VAL A 152 -135.56 -28.11 17.89
C VAL A 152 -136.30 -28.44 19.20
N SER A 153 -136.18 -27.58 20.23
CA SER A 153 -136.83 -27.78 21.55
C SER A 153 -138.20 -27.10 21.70
N GLU A 154 -138.70 -26.38 20.70
CA GLU A 154 -140.03 -25.72 20.74
C GLU A 154 -141.07 -26.38 19.81
N GLY A 155 -140.83 -27.62 19.39
CA GLY A 155 -141.77 -28.44 18.60
C GLY A 155 -142.91 -29.11 19.40
N GLU A 156 -142.84 -29.13 20.74
CA GLU A 156 -143.78 -29.89 21.61
C GLU A 156 -144.74 -29.01 22.43
N ARG A 157 -145.28 -27.93 21.84
CA ARG A 157 -146.42 -27.19 22.44
C ARG A 157 -147.56 -26.92 21.46
N LEU A 158 -148.70 -27.55 21.77
CA LEU A 158 -150.08 -27.22 21.38
C LEU A 158 -150.56 -27.54 19.95
N ARG A 159 -151.42 -28.57 19.88
CA ARG A 159 -152.66 -28.57 19.08
C ARG A 159 -153.81 -28.92 20.03
N ASP A 160 -154.82 -28.05 20.13
CA ASP A 160 -155.78 -28.02 21.26
C ASP A 160 -157.21 -28.52 20.93
N ILE A 161 -157.74 -29.39 21.82
CA ILE A 161 -159.06 -29.37 22.52
C ILE A 161 -160.41 -29.19 21.73
N LEU A 162 -161.42 -30.08 21.92
CA LEU A 162 -162.79 -29.80 22.49
C LEU A 162 -163.89 -30.94 22.45
N ASP A 163 -164.38 -31.35 23.65
CA ASP A 163 -165.78 -31.55 24.19
C ASP A 163 -166.98 -32.45 23.65
N ARG A 164 -167.42 -33.44 24.51
CA ARG A 164 -168.77 -33.71 25.19
C ARG A 164 -170.08 -34.32 24.56
N GLY A 165 -170.43 -35.59 24.94
CA GLY A 165 -171.53 -36.06 25.88
C GLY A 165 -173.09 -36.08 25.62
N GLY A 166 -173.84 -37.10 26.13
CA GLY A 166 -175.31 -37.02 26.49
C GLY A 166 -176.26 -38.25 26.31
N ASP A 167 -177.31 -38.41 27.16
CA ASP A 167 -178.26 -39.57 27.35
C ASP A 167 -179.66 -39.08 27.92
N GLU A 168 -180.84 -39.76 28.13
CA GLU A 168 -181.55 -41.06 27.84
C GLU A 168 -183.09 -40.89 28.18
N GLY A 169 -184.04 -41.81 27.85
CA GLY A 169 -185.33 -41.95 28.59
C GLY A 169 -186.60 -42.48 27.86
N ARG A 170 -187.37 -43.41 28.47
CA ARG A 170 -188.42 -44.27 27.82
C ARG A 170 -189.91 -44.06 28.26
N LEU A 171 -190.84 -44.39 27.34
CA LEU A 171 -192.18 -45.00 27.50
C LEU A 171 -193.33 -44.29 28.27
N ARG A 172 -194.48 -44.06 27.59
CA ARG A 172 -195.81 -44.05 28.22
C ARG A 172 -196.92 -44.59 27.31
N GLU A 173 -197.47 -45.76 27.70
CA GLU A 173 -198.89 -46.20 27.59
C GLU A 173 -199.64 -45.83 26.28
N LEU A 174 -199.75 -46.66 25.23
CA LEU A 174 -200.22 -48.06 25.12
C LEU A 174 -201.69 -48.34 25.54
N GLU A 175 -202.52 -47.34 25.86
CA GLU A 175 -203.91 -47.60 26.29
C GLU A 175 -204.94 -47.67 25.13
N ASP A 176 -204.92 -46.76 24.14
CA ASP A 176 -205.89 -46.76 23.02
C ASP A 176 -205.53 -47.75 21.89
N LEU A 177 -205.06 -48.92 22.31
CA LEU A 177 -204.61 -50.09 21.57
C LEU A 177 -205.77 -50.84 20.89
N ASN A 178 -206.71 -50.10 20.27
CA ASN A 178 -207.83 -50.65 19.50
C ASN A 178 -208.40 -49.76 18.38
N GLU A 179 -208.20 -48.42 18.38
CA GLU A 179 -208.22 -47.70 17.09
C GLU A 179 -207.07 -48.23 16.20
N GLU A 180 -206.03 -48.73 16.86
CA GLU A 180 -205.00 -49.65 16.38
C GLU A 180 -205.52 -50.76 15.44
N LEU A 181 -206.73 -51.33 15.60
CA LEU A 181 -207.24 -52.35 14.66
C LEU A 181 -207.77 -51.78 13.32
N ARG A 182 -207.89 -50.46 13.19
CA ARG A 182 -208.06 -49.77 11.91
C ARG A 182 -206.76 -49.17 11.41
N GLN A 183 -205.93 -48.63 12.30
CA GLN A 183 -204.59 -48.16 11.94
C GLN A 183 -203.77 -49.32 11.34
N ARG A 184 -203.83 -50.53 11.91
CA ARG A 184 -203.16 -51.75 11.39
C ARG A 184 -203.45 -52.14 9.94
N LEU A 185 -204.44 -51.56 9.26
CA LEU A 185 -204.63 -51.77 7.82
C LEU A 185 -204.00 -50.66 6.96
N ALA A 186 -203.85 -49.44 7.49
CA ALA A 186 -203.07 -48.37 6.86
C ALA A 186 -201.56 -48.52 7.15
N GLU A 187 -201.21 -48.85 8.40
CA GLU A 187 -199.85 -49.16 8.86
C GLU A 187 -199.21 -50.30 8.03
N LEU A 188 -200.00 -51.23 7.48
CA LEU A 188 -199.50 -52.28 6.59
C LEU A 188 -199.25 -51.84 5.15
N GLU A 189 -199.83 -50.72 4.70
CA GLU A 189 -199.46 -50.07 3.44
C GLU A 189 -198.23 -49.16 3.66
N ASP A 190 -198.20 -48.38 4.73
CA ASP A 190 -197.05 -47.54 5.12
C ASP A 190 -195.79 -48.38 5.43
N LEU A 191 -195.93 -49.54 6.09
CA LEU A 191 -194.81 -50.47 6.34
C LEU A 191 -194.18 -51.01 5.06
N VAL A 192 -194.90 -51.09 3.93
CA VAL A 192 -194.31 -51.52 2.66
C VAL A 192 -193.44 -50.40 2.09
N VAL A 193 -193.90 -49.15 2.14
CA VAL A 193 -193.12 -47.98 1.70
C VAL A 193 -191.83 -47.84 2.52
N GLN A 194 -191.94 -47.87 3.86
CA GLN A 194 -190.77 -47.81 4.75
C GLN A 194 -189.78 -48.96 4.50
N ARG A 195 -190.25 -50.14 4.09
CA ARG A 195 -189.41 -51.30 3.75
C ARG A 195 -188.75 -51.20 2.37
N GLU A 196 -189.23 -50.33 1.49
CA GLU A 196 -188.52 -49.98 0.26
C GLU A 196 -187.50 -48.86 0.51
N GLU A 197 -187.82 -47.86 1.34
CA GLU A 197 -186.88 -46.82 1.78
C GLU A 197 -185.69 -47.41 2.57
N GLU A 198 -185.94 -48.25 3.60
CA GLU A 198 -184.90 -49.00 4.34
C GLU A 198 -184.00 -49.83 3.39
N ARG A 199 -184.52 -50.29 2.25
CA ARG A 199 -183.76 -51.08 1.28
C ARG A 199 -182.83 -50.22 0.44
N GLU A 200 -183.18 -48.97 0.15
CA GLU A 200 -182.33 -48.06 -0.63
C GLU A 200 -181.20 -47.47 0.23
N ASP A 201 -181.48 -47.10 1.48
CA ASP A 201 -180.45 -46.66 2.45
C ASP A 201 -179.36 -47.75 2.66
N LEU A 202 -179.76 -49.01 2.85
CA LEU A 202 -178.83 -50.13 3.00
C LEU A 202 -178.02 -50.41 1.73
N ILE A 203 -178.54 -50.09 0.54
CA ILE A 203 -177.79 -50.21 -0.72
C ILE A 203 -176.70 -49.12 -0.83
N ASP A 204 -176.96 -47.91 -0.33
CA ASP A 204 -175.97 -46.83 -0.33
C ASP A 204 -174.91 -46.99 0.78
N GLU A 205 -175.27 -47.54 1.95
CA GLU A 205 -174.28 -47.92 2.97
C GLU A 205 -173.30 -49.00 2.45
N ILE A 206 -173.79 -49.99 1.69
CA ILE A 206 -172.94 -51.01 1.05
C ILE A 206 -171.95 -50.38 0.06
N LYS A 207 -172.38 -49.42 -0.77
CA LYS A 207 -171.48 -48.67 -1.68
C LYS A 207 -170.43 -47.88 -0.89
N GLY A 208 -170.85 -47.23 0.19
CA GLY A 208 -169.97 -46.46 1.08
C GLY A 208 -168.94 -47.31 1.84
N LEU A 209 -169.19 -48.61 2.02
CA LEU A 209 -168.22 -49.56 2.56
C LEU A 209 -167.25 -50.08 1.50
N GLN A 210 -167.67 -50.26 0.24
CA GLN A 210 -166.80 -50.70 -0.86
C GLN A 210 -165.69 -49.67 -1.15
N LEU A 211 -166.03 -48.39 -1.28
CA LEU A 211 -165.07 -47.30 -1.52
C LEU A 211 -163.94 -47.25 -0.46
N LYS A 212 -164.26 -47.54 0.81
CA LYS A 212 -163.28 -47.56 1.91
C LYS A 212 -162.30 -48.72 1.83
N VAL A 213 -162.61 -49.79 1.10
CA VAL A 213 -161.67 -50.90 0.85
C VAL A 213 -160.66 -50.49 -0.23
N GLU A 214 -161.12 -49.90 -1.33
CA GLU A 214 -160.26 -49.46 -2.45
C GLU A 214 -159.24 -48.38 -2.04
N GLU A 215 -159.63 -47.44 -1.17
CA GLU A 215 -158.70 -46.45 -0.58
C GLU A 215 -157.61 -47.11 0.29
N MET A 216 -157.96 -48.15 1.04
CA MET A 216 -157.04 -48.86 1.95
C MET A 216 -156.06 -49.76 1.20
N GLU A 217 -156.48 -50.39 0.10
CA GLU A 217 -155.58 -51.15 -0.77
C GLU A 217 -154.60 -50.22 -1.49
N SER A 218 -155.10 -49.10 -2.03
CA SER A 218 -154.28 -48.08 -2.70
C SER A 218 -153.18 -47.49 -1.81
N ARG A 219 -153.46 -47.21 -0.52
CA ARG A 219 -152.45 -46.80 0.46
C ARG A 219 -151.37 -47.85 0.68
N ARG A 220 -151.74 -49.14 0.70
CA ARG A 220 -150.80 -50.24 0.98
C ARG A 220 -149.84 -50.51 -0.18
N GLU A 221 -150.18 -50.12 -1.40
CA GLU A 221 -149.26 -50.18 -2.54
C GLU A 221 -148.23 -49.04 -2.52
N ALA A 222 -148.64 -47.82 -2.15
CA ALA A 222 -147.75 -46.67 -1.99
C ALA A 222 -146.63 -46.95 -0.96
N GLU A 223 -146.98 -47.40 0.26
CA GLU A 223 -145.98 -47.75 1.29
C GLU A 223 -144.96 -48.79 0.83
N ASN A 224 -145.33 -49.70 -0.10
CA ASN A 224 -144.43 -50.73 -0.60
C ASN A 224 -143.46 -50.19 -1.66
N MET A 225 -143.84 -49.18 -2.44
CA MET A 225 -142.90 -48.49 -3.34
C MET A 225 -141.89 -47.64 -2.56
N GLU A 226 -142.34 -46.88 -1.56
CA GLU A 226 -141.46 -46.08 -0.69
C GLU A 226 -140.42 -46.98 0.02
N ARG A 227 -140.85 -48.09 0.62
CA ARG A 227 -139.95 -49.11 1.23
C ARG A 227 -138.99 -49.76 0.24
N SER A 228 -139.29 -49.73 -1.07
CA SER A 228 -138.39 -50.22 -2.11
C SER A 228 -137.35 -49.16 -2.51
N GLN A 229 -137.75 -47.89 -2.57
CA GLN A 229 -136.86 -46.76 -2.88
C GLN A 229 -135.85 -46.51 -1.76
N SER A 230 -136.29 -46.39 -0.50
CA SER A 230 -135.38 -46.24 0.64
C SER A 230 -134.47 -47.45 0.87
N ARG A 231 -134.76 -48.61 0.25
CA ARG A 231 -133.82 -49.75 0.22
C ARG A 231 -132.73 -49.58 -0.84
N ALA A 232 -133.04 -49.02 -2.00
CA ALA A 232 -132.05 -48.72 -3.04
C ALA A 232 -131.06 -47.66 -2.55
N GLU A 233 -131.55 -46.54 -2.00
CA GLU A 233 -130.72 -45.45 -1.45
C GLU A 233 -129.74 -45.94 -0.37
N ILE A 234 -130.13 -46.93 0.44
CA ILE A 234 -129.26 -47.54 1.47
C ILE A 234 -128.20 -48.47 0.86
N PHE A 235 -128.41 -49.03 -0.34
CA PHE A 235 -127.36 -49.73 -1.08
C PHE A 235 -126.41 -48.76 -1.77
N ASP A 236 -126.94 -47.72 -2.43
CA ASP A 236 -126.13 -46.71 -3.13
C ASP A 236 -125.19 -46.00 -2.13
N GLN A 237 -125.70 -45.56 -0.97
CA GLN A 237 -124.91 -44.98 0.13
C GLN A 237 -123.91 -45.96 0.77
N ARG A 238 -124.03 -47.26 0.54
CA ARG A 238 -123.02 -48.25 0.97
C ARG A 238 -121.93 -48.41 -0.08
N GLU A 239 -122.29 -48.47 -1.36
CA GLU A 239 -121.32 -48.55 -2.46
C GLU A 239 -120.45 -47.27 -2.49
N GLU A 240 -121.03 -46.09 -2.26
CA GLU A 240 -120.29 -44.85 -2.05
C GLU A 240 -119.33 -44.91 -0.85
N ARG A 241 -119.77 -45.47 0.29
CA ARG A 241 -118.92 -45.64 1.49
C ARG A 241 -117.81 -46.66 1.29
N GLU A 242 -118.09 -47.79 0.66
CA GLU A 242 -117.09 -48.81 0.33
C GLU A 242 -116.06 -48.26 -0.68
N GLY A 243 -116.50 -47.40 -1.61
CA GLY A 243 -115.63 -46.60 -2.47
C GLY A 243 -114.73 -45.63 -1.68
N MET A 244 -115.30 -44.81 -0.80
CA MET A 244 -114.53 -43.89 0.05
C MET A 244 -113.58 -44.61 1.01
N GLU A 245 -113.97 -45.75 1.59
CA GLU A 245 -113.10 -46.58 2.42
C GLU A 245 -111.96 -47.19 1.59
N HIS A 246 -112.21 -47.59 0.35
CA HIS A 246 -111.15 -48.02 -0.57
C HIS A 246 -110.20 -46.86 -0.90
N GLU A 247 -110.70 -45.68 -1.25
CA GLU A 247 -109.88 -44.49 -1.50
C GLU A 247 -109.03 -44.13 -0.27
N ILE A 248 -109.63 -44.06 0.92
CA ILE A 248 -108.93 -43.82 2.19
C ILE A 248 -107.83 -44.86 2.42
N ASN A 249 -108.05 -46.14 2.10
CA ASN A 249 -107.03 -47.17 2.24
C ASN A 249 -105.92 -47.04 1.17
N THR A 250 -106.23 -46.73 -0.09
CA THR A 250 -105.18 -46.44 -1.09
C THR A 250 -104.38 -45.17 -0.78
N LEU A 251 -105.01 -44.17 -0.13
CA LEU A 251 -104.34 -42.98 0.38
C LEU A 251 -103.45 -43.30 1.58
N ARG A 252 -103.87 -44.20 2.48
CA ARG A 252 -103.03 -44.73 3.57
C ARG A 252 -101.83 -45.51 3.04
N ASP A 253 -102.03 -46.39 2.05
CA ASP A 253 -100.94 -47.15 1.43
C ASP A 253 -99.96 -46.22 0.69
N ARG A 254 -100.49 -45.20 -0.02
CA ARG A 254 -99.66 -44.16 -0.64
C ARG A 254 -98.91 -43.32 0.40
N LEU A 255 -99.55 -42.96 1.51
CA LEU A 255 -98.93 -42.21 2.60
C LEU A 255 -97.82 -43.03 3.27
N ALA A 256 -98.11 -44.28 3.66
CA ALA A 256 -97.15 -45.19 4.27
C ALA A 256 -95.97 -45.50 3.34
N ARG A 257 -96.22 -45.56 2.03
CA ARG A 257 -95.14 -45.61 1.04
C ARG A 257 -94.36 -44.30 0.96
N MET A 258 -95.02 -43.15 0.93
CA MET A 258 -94.33 -41.85 0.88
C MET A 258 -93.51 -41.57 2.15
N THR A 259 -93.92 -42.03 3.33
CA THR A 259 -93.11 -41.97 4.55
C THR A 259 -91.94 -42.93 4.48
N LEU A 260 -92.08 -44.14 3.93
CA LEU A 260 -90.98 -45.09 3.80
C LEU A 260 -89.99 -44.70 2.69
N ASP A 261 -90.47 -44.15 1.58
CA ASP A 261 -89.66 -43.53 0.51
C ASP A 261 -88.94 -42.27 1.05
N LEU A 262 -89.51 -41.55 2.03
CA LEU A 262 -88.87 -40.42 2.75
C LEU A 262 -87.82 -40.91 3.76
N GLU A 263 -88.15 -41.86 4.62
CA GLU A 263 -87.22 -42.49 5.59
C GLU A 263 -85.99 -43.06 4.87
N GLN A 264 -86.16 -43.67 3.69
CA GLN A 264 -85.05 -44.12 2.85
C GLN A 264 -84.20 -42.97 2.29
N ALA A 265 -84.81 -41.86 1.89
CA ALA A 265 -84.08 -40.67 1.43
C ALA A 265 -83.33 -39.97 2.57
N GLU A 266 -83.92 -39.91 3.77
CA GLU A 266 -83.29 -39.41 4.99
C GLU A 266 -82.10 -40.30 5.40
N GLU A 267 -82.29 -41.64 5.39
CA GLU A 267 -81.21 -42.61 5.58
C GLU A 267 -80.08 -42.49 4.52
N GLU A 268 -80.41 -42.18 3.25
CA GLU A 268 -79.41 -41.96 2.21
C GLU A 268 -78.68 -40.63 2.37
N ILE A 269 -79.35 -39.59 2.86
CA ILE A 269 -78.73 -38.31 3.21
C ILE A 269 -77.77 -38.50 4.40
N GLU A 270 -78.18 -39.15 5.50
CA GLU A 270 -77.30 -39.43 6.65
C GLU A 270 -76.03 -40.20 6.23
N LYS A 271 -76.17 -41.21 5.34
CA LYS A 271 -75.02 -41.96 4.81
C LYS A 271 -74.11 -41.07 3.95
N LYS A 272 -74.67 -40.12 3.20
CA LYS A 272 -73.90 -39.20 2.36
C LYS A 272 -73.23 -38.10 3.16
N ASP A 273 -73.86 -37.60 4.22
CA ASP A 273 -73.26 -36.66 5.15
C ASP A 273 -72.09 -37.30 5.90
N VAL A 274 -72.21 -38.56 6.35
CA VAL A 274 -71.08 -39.32 6.93
C VAL A 274 -69.97 -39.58 5.91
N GLU A 275 -70.29 -39.94 4.66
CA GLU A 275 -69.29 -40.04 3.59
C GLU A 275 -68.57 -38.70 3.32
N LEU A 276 -69.28 -37.57 3.43
CA LEU A 276 -68.69 -36.23 3.29
C LEU A 276 -67.81 -35.87 4.50
N GLU A 277 -68.25 -36.15 5.74
CA GLU A 277 -67.43 -35.94 6.94
C GLU A 277 -66.14 -36.77 6.91
N ASP A 278 -66.20 -38.04 6.48
CA ASP A 278 -65.02 -38.90 6.31
C ASP A 278 -64.06 -38.36 5.23
N ILE A 279 -64.59 -37.82 4.13
CA ILE A 279 -63.79 -37.21 3.06
C ILE A 279 -63.18 -35.87 3.51
N GLU A 280 -63.93 -35.02 4.20
CA GLU A 280 -63.40 -33.77 4.77
C GLU A 280 -62.33 -34.05 5.83
N ALA A 281 -62.51 -35.07 6.68
CA ALA A 281 -61.48 -35.49 7.63
C ALA A 281 -60.20 -35.94 6.92
N GLN A 282 -60.31 -36.78 5.89
CA GLN A 282 -59.17 -37.23 5.07
C GLN A 282 -58.48 -36.07 4.36
N MET A 283 -59.23 -35.15 3.73
CA MET A 283 -58.67 -33.98 3.07
C MET A 283 -57.97 -33.03 4.05
N ASN A 284 -58.47 -32.90 5.28
CA ASN A 284 -57.80 -32.14 6.33
C ASN A 284 -56.51 -32.83 6.81
N GLU A 285 -56.48 -34.15 6.96
CA GLU A 285 -55.25 -34.90 7.32
C GLU A 285 -54.19 -34.87 6.20
N GLU A 286 -54.61 -35.02 4.93
CA GLU A 286 -53.74 -34.81 3.77
C GLU A 286 -53.22 -33.36 3.72
N MET A 287 -54.05 -32.35 3.98
CA MET A 287 -53.63 -30.95 4.01
C MET A 287 -52.62 -30.69 5.14
N ILE A 288 -52.86 -31.19 6.35
CA ILE A 288 -51.94 -31.05 7.49
C ILE A 288 -50.59 -31.71 7.20
N THR A 289 -50.60 -32.97 6.74
CA THR A 289 -49.35 -33.68 6.41
C THR A 289 -48.61 -33.04 5.23
N ARG A 290 -49.33 -32.47 4.26
CA ARG A 290 -48.74 -31.67 3.17
C ARG A 290 -48.12 -30.37 3.68
N GLU A 291 -48.79 -29.67 4.58
CA GLU A 291 -48.23 -28.47 5.23
C GLU A 291 -46.99 -28.80 6.07
N GLU A 292 -47.00 -29.91 6.82
CA GLU A 292 -45.83 -30.35 7.60
C GLU A 292 -44.64 -30.67 6.70
N GLN A 293 -44.84 -31.44 5.62
CA GLN A 293 -43.82 -31.69 4.59
C GLN A 293 -43.25 -30.37 4.01
N TRP A 294 -44.12 -29.42 3.64
CA TRP A 294 -43.68 -28.13 3.09
C TRP A 294 -42.95 -27.28 4.14
N ARG A 295 -43.35 -27.35 5.43
CA ARG A 295 -42.65 -26.68 6.53
C ARG A 295 -41.26 -27.31 6.75
N GLU A 296 -41.12 -28.63 6.66
CA GLU A 296 -39.84 -29.34 6.72
C GLU A 296 -38.93 -29.00 5.53
N GLU A 297 -39.42 -29.12 4.30
CA GLU A 297 -38.69 -28.75 3.08
C GLU A 297 -38.21 -27.29 3.13
N VAL A 298 -39.07 -26.35 3.55
CA VAL A 298 -38.73 -24.93 3.71
C VAL A 298 -37.73 -24.69 4.84
N ASN A 299 -37.74 -25.48 5.90
CA ASN A 299 -36.78 -25.35 7.00
C ASN A 299 -35.41 -25.94 6.67
N GLU A 300 -35.34 -27.08 5.99
CA GLU A 300 -34.07 -27.63 5.50
C GLU A 300 -33.48 -26.74 4.38
N ALA A 301 -34.32 -26.16 3.51
CA ALA A 301 -33.87 -25.18 2.52
C ALA A 301 -33.34 -23.88 3.16
N LYS A 302 -33.93 -23.41 4.28
CA LYS A 302 -33.36 -22.28 5.07
C LYS A 302 -32.02 -22.66 5.68
N LYS A 303 -31.92 -23.82 6.32
CA LYS A 303 -30.69 -24.33 6.93
C LYS A 303 -29.56 -24.45 5.90
N GLN A 304 -29.84 -24.99 4.71
CA GLN A 304 -28.89 -25.00 3.59
C GLN A 304 -28.52 -23.59 3.11
N ASN A 305 -29.44 -22.62 3.17
CA ASN A 305 -29.14 -21.23 2.86
C ASN A 305 -28.25 -20.56 3.93
N GLU A 306 -28.39 -20.95 5.20
CA GLU A 306 -27.54 -20.52 6.32
C GLU A 306 -26.14 -21.15 6.22
N GLU A 307 -26.04 -22.47 6.04
CA GLU A 307 -24.79 -23.19 5.77
C GLU A 307 -24.02 -22.59 4.57
N LEU A 308 -24.71 -22.26 3.47
CA LEU A 308 -24.09 -21.59 2.32
C LEU A 308 -23.64 -20.15 2.61
N ARG A 309 -24.36 -19.40 3.45
CA ARG A 309 -23.94 -18.04 3.86
C ARG A 309 -22.71 -18.07 4.76
N ASP A 310 -22.62 -19.06 5.64
CA ASP A 310 -21.46 -19.20 6.53
C ASP A 310 -20.22 -19.63 5.73
N VAL A 311 -20.36 -20.57 4.79
CA VAL A 311 -19.29 -20.92 3.84
C VAL A 311 -18.87 -19.73 2.96
N ILE A 312 -19.80 -18.87 2.53
CA ILE A 312 -19.46 -17.63 1.81
C ILE A 312 -18.69 -16.66 2.73
N GLN A 313 -19.12 -16.48 3.98
CA GLN A 313 -18.41 -15.62 4.95
C GLN A 313 -17.00 -16.14 5.28
N GLU A 314 -16.80 -17.45 5.40
CA GLU A 314 -15.49 -18.08 5.53
C GLU A 314 -14.61 -17.80 4.31
N ARG A 315 -15.11 -18.06 3.09
CA ARG A 315 -14.37 -17.79 1.85
C ARG A 315 -14.06 -16.29 1.68
N ASP A 316 -14.95 -15.40 2.10
CA ASP A 316 -14.71 -13.95 2.12
C ASP A 316 -13.73 -13.51 3.21
N ALA A 317 -13.57 -14.27 4.30
CA ALA A 317 -12.55 -14.06 5.32
C ALA A 317 -11.17 -14.53 4.85
N GLU A 318 -11.07 -15.76 4.35
CA GLU A 318 -9.87 -16.29 3.69
C GLU A 318 -9.43 -15.38 2.53
N SER A 319 -10.38 -14.94 1.70
CA SER A 319 -10.09 -14.03 0.58
C SER A 319 -9.71 -12.62 1.03
N ARG A 320 -9.93 -12.21 2.28
CA ARG A 320 -9.38 -10.97 2.84
C ARG A 320 -7.99 -11.20 3.41
N GLU A 321 -7.82 -12.23 4.24
CA GLU A 321 -6.52 -12.62 4.82
C GLU A 321 -5.46 -12.90 3.73
N LEU A 322 -5.85 -13.54 2.62
CA LEU A 322 -4.96 -13.75 1.45
C LEU A 322 -4.63 -12.45 0.70
N ARG A 323 -5.52 -11.45 0.68
CA ARG A 323 -5.23 -10.13 0.09
C ARG A 323 -4.35 -9.27 1.00
N GLU A 324 -4.55 -9.38 2.32
CA GLU A 324 -3.69 -8.75 3.34
C GLU A 324 -2.27 -9.33 3.25
N ARG A 325 -2.11 -10.67 3.28
CA ARG A 325 -0.81 -11.34 3.06
C ARG A 325 -0.16 -11.01 1.70
N LEU A 326 -0.95 -10.88 0.64
CA LEU A 326 -0.41 -10.47 -0.67
C LEU A 326 0.15 -9.05 -0.59
N SER A 327 -0.58 -8.12 0.02
CA SER A 327 -0.12 -6.73 0.20
C SER A 327 1.08 -6.61 1.14
N GLU A 328 1.19 -7.47 2.16
CA GLU A 328 2.38 -7.59 3.01
C GLU A 328 3.59 -8.06 2.18
N HIS A 329 3.45 -9.13 1.40
CA HIS A 329 4.53 -9.63 0.56
C HIS A 329 4.89 -8.71 -0.61
N GLU A 330 3.94 -7.94 -1.15
CA GLU A 330 4.21 -6.87 -2.13
C GLU A 330 5.03 -5.75 -1.48
N ALA A 331 4.67 -5.31 -0.27
CA ALA A 331 5.45 -4.33 0.49
C ALA A 331 6.85 -4.83 0.90
N ASP A 332 6.98 -6.09 1.36
CA ASP A 332 8.27 -6.74 1.61
C ASP A 332 9.13 -6.76 0.32
N THR A 333 8.52 -7.07 -0.83
CA THR A 333 9.21 -7.13 -2.12
C THR A 333 9.67 -5.76 -2.59
N ASP A 334 8.87 -4.71 -2.40
CA ASP A 334 9.24 -3.34 -2.76
C ASP A 334 10.28 -2.75 -1.79
N ALA A 335 10.21 -3.05 -0.49
CA ALA A 335 11.27 -2.70 0.46
C ALA A 335 12.61 -3.39 0.10
N LEU A 336 12.57 -4.68 -0.26
CA LEU A 336 13.76 -5.40 -0.75
C LEU A 336 14.28 -4.87 -2.09
N ARG A 337 13.43 -4.27 -2.94
CA ARG A 337 13.88 -3.56 -4.15
C ARG A 337 14.56 -2.25 -3.79
N GLU A 338 14.01 -1.45 -2.88
CA GLU A 338 14.62 -0.20 -2.42
C GLU A 338 15.99 -0.45 -1.75
N ASP A 339 16.09 -1.47 -0.88
CA ASP A 339 17.36 -1.91 -0.29
C ASP A 339 18.38 -2.37 -1.35
N LEU A 340 17.94 -3.10 -2.39
CA LEU A 340 18.82 -3.55 -3.48
C LEU A 340 19.25 -2.38 -4.37
N GLU A 341 18.38 -1.43 -4.69
CA GLU A 341 18.75 -0.23 -5.44
C GLU A 341 19.72 0.65 -4.64
N ALA A 342 19.51 0.82 -3.33
CA ALA A 342 20.43 1.51 -2.43
C ALA A 342 21.79 0.80 -2.28
N LEU A 343 21.82 -0.54 -2.33
CA LEU A 343 23.07 -1.31 -2.36
C LEU A 343 23.79 -1.18 -3.70
N VAL A 344 23.07 -1.16 -4.83
CA VAL A 344 23.65 -0.95 -6.15
C VAL A 344 24.24 0.45 -6.29
N THR A 345 23.51 1.50 -5.91
CA THR A 345 24.04 2.88 -5.98
C THR A 345 25.27 3.07 -5.10
N ARG A 346 25.30 2.50 -3.89
CA ARG A 346 26.51 2.55 -3.05
C ARG A 346 27.69 1.80 -3.65
N VAL A 347 27.45 0.65 -4.31
CA VAL A 347 28.52 -0.09 -5.00
C VAL A 347 29.03 0.68 -6.24
N ASP A 348 28.17 1.37 -6.97
CA ASP A 348 28.56 2.24 -8.08
C ASP A 348 29.33 3.48 -7.59
N GLU A 349 28.96 4.06 -6.43
CA GLU A 349 29.70 5.14 -5.77
C GLU A 349 31.08 4.65 -5.28
N GLU A 350 31.15 3.54 -4.54
CA GLU A 350 32.39 2.90 -4.10
C GLU A 350 33.31 2.58 -5.31
N ALA A 351 32.75 2.10 -6.42
CA ALA A 351 33.49 1.84 -7.65
C ALA A 351 33.98 3.12 -8.35
N ALA A 352 33.19 4.19 -8.34
CA ALA A 352 33.58 5.50 -8.89
C ALA A 352 34.68 6.18 -8.06
N GLU A 353 34.64 6.08 -6.73
CA GLU A 353 35.73 6.52 -5.85
C GLU A 353 37.01 5.72 -6.11
N LYS A 354 36.92 4.39 -6.19
CA LYS A 354 38.08 3.52 -6.47
C LYS A 354 38.65 3.77 -7.87
N ALA A 355 37.82 4.08 -8.87
CA ALA A 355 38.29 4.51 -10.19
C ALA A 355 39.04 5.87 -10.14
N GLN A 356 38.60 6.82 -9.30
CA GLN A 356 39.32 8.07 -9.08
C GLN A 356 40.64 7.87 -8.32
N GLU A 357 40.67 7.02 -7.30
CA GLU A 357 41.91 6.63 -6.61
C GLU A 357 42.92 6.00 -7.58
N ILE A 358 42.48 5.07 -8.43
CA ILE A 358 43.33 4.44 -9.45
C ILE A 358 43.81 5.46 -10.47
N ALA A 359 42.96 6.40 -10.92
CA ALA A 359 43.37 7.46 -11.84
C ALA A 359 44.41 8.41 -11.21
N ALA A 360 44.24 8.78 -9.94
CA ALA A 360 45.20 9.60 -9.20
C ALA A 360 46.54 8.86 -8.98
N ALA A 361 46.49 7.58 -8.60
CA ALA A 361 47.68 6.74 -8.45
C ALA A 361 48.42 6.56 -9.78
N ASN A 362 47.71 6.34 -10.89
CA ASN A 362 48.31 6.26 -12.22
C ASN A 362 48.95 7.58 -12.67
N ALA A 363 48.32 8.72 -12.36
CA ALA A 363 48.90 10.04 -12.65
C ALA A 363 50.17 10.30 -11.83
N GLU A 364 50.23 9.84 -10.58
CA GLU A 364 51.45 9.94 -9.76
C GLU A 364 52.53 8.95 -10.21
N ILE A 365 52.16 7.74 -10.64
CA ILE A 365 53.09 6.79 -11.30
C ILE A 365 53.67 7.41 -12.57
N GLN A 366 52.89 8.16 -13.36
CA GLN A 366 53.43 8.92 -14.50
C GLN A 366 54.41 9.99 -14.04
N ARG A 367 54.07 10.87 -13.08
CA ARG A 367 55.02 11.88 -12.56
C ARG A 367 56.33 11.28 -12.03
N LEU A 368 56.24 10.14 -11.34
CA LEU A 368 57.41 9.44 -10.83
C LEU A 368 58.20 8.78 -11.96
N SER A 369 57.55 8.30 -13.02
CA SER A 369 58.22 7.78 -14.23
C SER A 369 58.92 8.89 -15.02
N ASP A 370 58.25 10.04 -15.20
CA ASP A 370 58.80 11.23 -15.84
C ASP A 370 60.00 11.76 -15.04
N ARG A 371 59.91 11.83 -13.70
CA ARG A 371 61.05 12.25 -12.86
C ARG A 371 62.17 11.21 -12.79
N ILE A 372 61.88 9.92 -12.94
CA ILE A 372 62.91 8.88 -13.14
C ILE A 372 63.61 9.11 -14.48
N PHE A 373 62.88 9.39 -15.56
CA PHE A 373 63.45 9.70 -16.87
C PHE A 373 64.34 10.96 -16.83
N GLU A 374 63.87 12.05 -16.20
CA GLU A 374 64.70 13.24 -15.94
C GLU A 374 65.98 12.92 -15.16
N LEU A 375 65.89 12.06 -14.13
CA LEU A 375 67.05 11.63 -13.33
C LEU A 375 67.98 10.67 -14.10
N GLU A 376 67.47 9.91 -15.07
CA GLU A 376 68.26 9.05 -15.95
C GLU A 376 68.99 9.88 -17.03
N ASP A 377 68.36 10.93 -17.57
CA ASP A 377 69.00 11.93 -18.44
C ASP A 377 70.06 12.75 -17.66
N GLU A 378 69.74 13.30 -16.49
CA GLU A 378 70.69 13.99 -15.59
C GLU A 378 71.89 13.07 -15.26
N LYS A 379 71.63 11.78 -15.02
CA LYS A 379 72.69 10.78 -14.80
C LYS A 379 73.51 10.54 -16.06
N GLU A 380 72.89 10.37 -17.23
CA GLU A 380 73.62 10.19 -18.48
C GLU A 380 74.52 11.39 -18.81
N GLU A 381 74.07 12.62 -18.57
CA GLU A 381 74.90 13.83 -18.73
C GLU A 381 76.08 13.83 -17.75
N THR A 382 75.87 13.46 -16.49
CA THR A 382 76.98 13.36 -15.52
C THR A 382 77.94 12.20 -15.82
N ASP A 383 77.47 11.04 -16.29
CA ASP A 383 78.32 9.93 -16.74
C ASP A 383 79.15 10.32 -17.98
N LYS A 384 78.58 11.09 -18.92
CA LYS A 384 79.30 11.69 -20.07
C LYS A 384 80.37 12.67 -19.58
N TRP A 385 80.02 13.63 -18.73
CA TRP A 385 80.97 14.59 -18.16
C TRP A 385 82.10 13.90 -17.35
N ILE A 386 81.78 12.84 -16.60
CA ILE A 386 82.76 12.01 -15.89
C ILE A 386 83.66 11.23 -16.88
N SER A 387 83.16 10.85 -18.06
CA SER A 387 83.97 10.23 -19.12
C SER A 387 84.92 11.24 -19.76
N ASP A 388 84.43 12.42 -20.12
CA ASP A 388 85.23 13.49 -20.72
C ASP A 388 86.31 13.98 -19.74
N ALA A 389 85.97 14.21 -18.47
CA ALA A 389 86.92 14.58 -17.43
C ALA A 389 87.96 13.48 -17.12
N LYS A 390 87.68 12.20 -17.42
CA LYS A 390 88.68 11.13 -17.38
C LYS A 390 89.61 11.17 -18.59
N ALA A 391 89.09 11.44 -19.78
CA ALA A 391 89.89 11.60 -20.99
C ALA A 391 90.85 12.81 -20.85
N ASP A 392 90.35 13.97 -20.41
CA ASP A 392 91.17 15.14 -20.06
C ASP A 392 92.27 14.80 -19.05
N LEU A 393 91.94 14.01 -18.01
CA LEU A 393 92.91 13.60 -16.98
C LEU A 393 93.94 12.59 -17.52
N GLU A 394 93.57 11.74 -18.47
CA GLU A 394 94.48 10.82 -19.15
C GLU A 394 95.41 11.58 -20.11
N GLU A 395 94.90 12.50 -20.93
CA GLU A 395 95.71 13.41 -21.77
C GLU A 395 96.67 14.26 -20.93
N LEU A 396 96.19 14.83 -19.80
CA LEU A 396 97.05 15.57 -18.87
C LEU A 396 98.08 14.67 -18.19
N SER A 397 97.76 13.40 -17.91
CA SER A 397 98.70 12.42 -17.38
C SER A 397 99.78 12.07 -18.40
N GLU A 398 99.40 11.82 -19.67
CA GLU A 398 100.35 11.62 -20.77
C GLU A 398 101.24 12.85 -20.98
N LEU A 399 100.66 14.05 -21.02
CA LEU A 399 101.40 15.31 -21.14
C LEU A 399 102.38 15.50 -19.97
N VAL A 400 101.95 15.23 -18.73
CA VAL A 400 102.81 15.29 -17.55
C VAL A 400 103.93 14.25 -17.62
N ASN A 401 103.67 13.04 -18.15
CA ASN A 401 104.69 12.01 -18.31
C ASN A 401 105.67 12.33 -19.47
N ALA A 402 105.19 12.91 -20.57
CA ALA A 402 106.01 13.46 -21.64
C ALA A 402 106.86 14.66 -21.16
N LEU A 403 106.34 15.51 -20.28
CA LEU A 403 107.08 16.61 -19.65
C LEU A 403 108.11 16.09 -18.64
N LYS A 404 107.79 15.07 -17.82
CA LYS A 404 108.78 14.38 -16.96
C LYS A 404 109.89 13.75 -17.78
N SER A 405 109.57 13.14 -18.93
CA SER A 405 110.55 12.55 -19.86
C SER A 405 111.44 13.61 -20.52
N LYS A 406 110.86 14.71 -20.99
CA LYS A 406 111.63 15.87 -21.49
C LYS A 406 112.50 16.50 -20.41
N LEU A 407 112.02 16.56 -19.16
CA LEU A 407 112.75 17.09 -18.02
C LEU A 407 113.89 16.16 -17.59
N SER A 408 113.72 14.84 -17.62
CA SER A 408 114.81 13.89 -17.36
C SER A 408 115.85 13.91 -18.49
N ALA A 409 115.43 13.96 -19.76
CA ALA A 409 116.32 14.15 -20.90
C ALA A 409 117.13 15.46 -20.78
N LYS A 410 116.49 16.60 -20.47
CA LYS A 410 117.20 17.87 -20.24
C LYS A 410 118.06 17.88 -18.98
N LYS A 411 117.69 17.13 -17.93
CA LYS A 411 118.54 16.94 -16.75
C LYS A 411 119.80 16.14 -17.10
N ASN A 412 119.68 15.10 -17.92
CA ASN A 412 120.81 14.30 -18.39
C ASN A 412 121.71 15.14 -19.32
N GLU A 413 121.13 15.88 -20.27
CA GLU A 413 121.86 16.83 -21.14
C GLU A 413 122.61 17.89 -20.30
N VAL A 414 122.00 18.44 -19.25
CA VAL A 414 122.68 19.36 -18.31
C VAL A 414 123.78 18.64 -17.51
N GLN A 415 123.63 17.37 -17.15
CA GLN A 415 124.68 16.59 -16.50
C GLN A 415 125.85 16.29 -17.46
N GLU A 416 125.59 15.97 -18.72
CA GLU A 416 126.59 15.77 -19.77
C GLU A 416 127.32 17.07 -20.12
N LEU A 417 126.60 18.19 -20.23
CA LEU A 417 127.18 19.53 -20.40
C LEU A 417 127.98 19.94 -19.16
N THR A 418 127.57 19.56 -17.95
CA THR A 418 128.35 19.81 -16.72
C THR A 418 129.61 18.95 -16.68
N ALA A 419 129.53 17.68 -17.07
CA ALA A 419 130.67 16.77 -17.11
C ALA A 419 131.70 17.19 -18.18
N THR A 420 131.25 17.60 -19.37
CA THR A 420 132.13 18.12 -20.43
C THR A 420 132.70 19.49 -20.07
N LEU A 421 131.94 20.36 -19.38
CA LEU A 421 132.48 21.60 -18.82
C LEU A 421 133.58 21.32 -17.78
N GLN A 422 133.33 20.42 -16.82
CA GLN A 422 134.33 20.00 -15.83
C GLN A 422 135.58 19.41 -16.49
N GLU A 423 135.42 18.63 -17.56
CA GLU A 423 136.54 18.06 -18.31
C GLU A 423 137.33 19.15 -19.07
N SER A 424 136.66 20.10 -19.72
CA SER A 424 137.32 21.26 -20.34
C SER A 424 137.99 22.19 -19.32
N GLN A 425 137.49 22.23 -18.07
CA GLN A 425 138.11 22.94 -16.95
C GLN A 425 139.38 22.24 -16.49
N LYS A 426 139.37 20.90 -16.31
CA LYS A 426 140.58 20.11 -16.05
C LYS A 426 141.62 20.29 -17.16
N GLN A 427 141.19 20.26 -18.42
CA GLN A 427 142.07 20.48 -19.56
C GLN A 427 142.65 21.91 -19.55
N ASN A 428 141.84 22.93 -19.23
CA ASN A 428 142.36 24.30 -19.02
C ASN A 428 143.37 24.39 -17.88
N ILE A 429 143.16 23.67 -16.77
CA ILE A 429 144.11 23.60 -15.66
C ILE A 429 145.42 22.94 -16.14
N ALA A 430 145.35 21.76 -16.75
CA ALA A 430 146.52 21.08 -17.31
C ALA A 430 147.24 21.88 -18.41
N HIS A 431 146.52 22.69 -19.18
CA HIS A 431 147.12 23.63 -20.15
C HIS A 431 147.80 24.82 -19.46
N ARG A 432 147.27 25.32 -18.33
CA ARG A 432 147.92 26.35 -17.50
C ARG A 432 149.15 25.81 -16.78
N GLU A 433 149.06 24.62 -16.20
CA GLU A 433 150.20 23.93 -15.57
C GLU A 433 151.35 23.77 -16.58
N ARG A 434 151.06 23.31 -17.80
CA ARG A 434 152.05 23.26 -18.90
C ARG A 434 152.55 24.64 -19.35
N GLN A 435 151.71 25.68 -19.31
CA GLN A 435 152.16 27.05 -19.59
C GLN A 435 153.07 27.58 -18.49
N GLU A 436 152.84 27.24 -17.22
CA GLU A 436 153.74 27.55 -16.11
C GLU A 436 155.06 26.75 -16.17
N GLU A 437 155.01 25.46 -16.53
CA GLU A 437 156.20 24.64 -16.79
C GLU A 437 157.05 25.24 -17.91
N LEU A 438 156.42 25.62 -19.04
CA LEU A 438 157.09 26.30 -20.15
C LEU A 438 157.59 27.70 -19.76
N ALA A 439 156.86 28.45 -18.94
CA ALA A 439 157.31 29.75 -18.44
C ALA A 439 158.55 29.62 -17.55
N ARG A 440 158.56 28.68 -16.60
CA ARG A 440 159.72 28.37 -15.76
C ARG A 440 160.91 27.91 -16.62
N HIS A 441 160.68 27.07 -17.62
CA HIS A 441 161.76 26.66 -18.54
C HIS A 441 162.29 27.83 -19.39
N ILE A 442 161.44 28.79 -19.77
CA ILE A 442 161.86 30.05 -20.41
C ILE A 442 162.65 30.92 -19.43
N GLU A 443 162.28 30.98 -18.14
CA GLU A 443 163.03 31.67 -17.09
C GLU A 443 164.41 31.03 -16.86
N ASP A 444 164.52 29.70 -16.81
CA ASP A 444 165.79 28.96 -16.74
C ASP A 444 166.67 29.23 -17.97
N LEU A 445 166.09 29.21 -19.18
CA LEU A 445 166.77 29.55 -20.42
C LEU A 445 167.22 31.02 -20.44
N VAL A 446 166.42 31.94 -19.88
CA VAL A 446 166.81 33.34 -19.73
C VAL A 446 167.92 33.52 -18.69
N SER A 447 167.93 32.74 -17.59
CA SER A 447 169.03 32.74 -16.62
C SER A 447 170.34 32.29 -17.29
N THR A 448 170.32 31.13 -17.96
CA THR A 448 171.52 30.61 -18.66
C THR A 448 171.98 31.51 -19.82
N ILE A 449 171.06 32.20 -20.51
CA ILE A 449 171.41 33.26 -21.49
C ILE A 449 172.04 34.47 -20.79
N ASN A 450 171.58 34.87 -19.61
CA ASN A 450 172.15 35.99 -18.86
C ASN A 450 173.50 35.64 -18.21
N GLU A 451 173.69 34.41 -17.75
CA GLU A 451 174.97 33.86 -17.27
C GLU A 451 176.00 33.82 -18.40
N THR A 452 175.65 33.22 -19.54
CA THR A 452 176.55 33.20 -20.72
C THR A 452 176.82 34.59 -21.29
N ARG A 453 175.89 35.55 -21.17
CA ARG A 453 176.15 36.97 -21.45
C ARG A 453 177.11 37.62 -20.44
N ALA A 454 176.97 37.32 -19.14
CA ALA A 454 177.87 37.83 -18.12
C ALA A 454 179.31 37.27 -18.28
N ASP A 455 179.44 35.99 -18.67
CA ASP A 455 180.72 35.40 -19.06
C ASP A 455 181.28 36.02 -20.35
N TYR A 456 180.44 36.27 -21.35
CA TYR A 456 180.84 36.98 -22.56
C TYR A 456 181.32 38.41 -22.24
N GLU A 457 180.62 39.16 -21.38
CA GLU A 457 181.07 40.47 -20.91
C GLU A 457 182.37 40.38 -20.10
N SER A 458 182.54 39.35 -19.26
CA SER A 458 183.77 39.07 -18.51
C SER A 458 184.95 38.84 -19.46
N LEU A 459 184.75 38.07 -20.54
CA LEU A 459 185.73 37.83 -21.60
C LEU A 459 186.01 39.10 -22.42
N GLN A 460 184.97 39.87 -22.79
CA GLN A 460 185.10 41.13 -23.51
C GLN A 460 185.92 42.16 -22.69
N ARG A 461 185.66 42.29 -21.39
CA ARG A 461 186.42 43.16 -20.49
C ARG A 461 187.89 42.73 -20.35
N LYS A 462 188.17 41.42 -20.35
CA LYS A 462 189.55 40.88 -20.38
C LYS A 462 190.25 41.18 -21.71
N LEU A 463 189.54 41.02 -22.83
CA LEU A 463 190.05 41.34 -24.17
C LEU A 463 190.38 42.83 -24.32
N ASP A 464 189.50 43.72 -23.85
CA ASP A 464 189.71 45.16 -23.93
C ASP A 464 190.79 45.66 -22.94
N ALA A 465 191.02 44.96 -21.82
CA ALA A 465 192.19 45.19 -20.96
C ALA A 465 193.50 44.80 -21.67
N ALA A 466 193.55 43.65 -22.34
CA ALA A 466 194.72 43.20 -23.10
C ALA A 466 195.05 44.14 -24.28
N LYS A 467 194.02 44.65 -24.99
CA LYS A 467 194.21 45.70 -26.03
C LYS A 467 194.87 46.95 -25.47
N ARG A 468 194.44 47.45 -24.29
CA ARG A 468 195.03 48.64 -23.66
C ARG A 468 196.50 48.44 -23.31
N GLN A 469 196.88 47.27 -22.79
CA GLN A 469 198.28 46.94 -22.52
C GLN A 469 199.11 46.97 -23.81
N HIS A 470 198.61 46.37 -24.89
CA HIS A 470 199.27 46.39 -26.19
C HIS A 470 199.36 47.81 -26.79
N GLU A 471 198.36 48.68 -26.59
CA GLU A 471 198.41 50.09 -27.01
C GLU A 471 199.41 50.94 -26.19
N GLU A 472 199.62 50.61 -24.91
CA GLU A 472 200.64 51.25 -24.07
C GLU A 472 202.06 50.82 -24.46
N GLU A 473 202.25 49.54 -24.81
CA GLU A 473 203.50 49.02 -25.36
C GLU A 473 203.83 49.67 -26.72
N LEU A 474 202.86 49.70 -27.63
CA LEU A 474 203.02 50.35 -28.94
C LEU A 474 203.29 51.86 -28.84
N ARG A 475 202.84 52.52 -27.76
CA ARG A 475 203.18 53.92 -27.46
C ARG A 475 204.65 54.09 -27.02
N LYS A 476 205.18 53.17 -26.21
CA LYS A 476 206.58 53.21 -25.76
C LYS A 476 207.53 53.00 -26.92
N GLU A 477 207.25 52.02 -27.79
CA GLU A 477 208.04 51.80 -29.01
C GLU A 477 208.07 53.03 -29.93
N ARG A 478 206.92 53.69 -30.14
CA ARG A 478 206.85 54.92 -30.95
C ARG A 478 207.69 56.06 -30.37
N GLN A 479 207.69 56.24 -29.04
CA GLN A 479 208.53 57.26 -28.39
C GLN A 479 210.03 56.96 -28.52
N GLU A 480 210.42 55.67 -28.50
CA GLU A 480 211.80 55.29 -28.82
C GLU A 480 212.18 55.54 -30.30
N VAL A 481 211.24 55.44 -31.23
CA VAL A 481 211.48 55.72 -32.66
C VAL A 481 211.62 57.22 -32.91
N GLU A 482 210.74 58.07 -32.36
CA GLU A 482 210.85 59.53 -32.49
C GLU A 482 212.16 60.10 -31.90
N ALA A 483 212.68 59.48 -30.83
CA ALA A 483 213.99 59.80 -30.26
C ALA A 483 215.18 59.41 -31.18
N LYS A 484 215.01 58.41 -32.05
CA LYS A 484 216.02 57.99 -33.03
C LYS A 484 215.95 58.81 -34.32
N ASP A 485 214.75 59.13 -34.79
CA ASP A 485 214.52 59.97 -35.98
C ASP A 485 214.97 61.44 -35.79
N SER A 486 214.82 61.97 -34.57
CA SER A 486 215.28 63.33 -34.24
C SER A 486 216.81 63.46 -34.25
N ALA A 487 217.53 62.43 -33.79
CA ALA A 487 218.99 62.35 -33.94
C ALA A 487 219.41 62.23 -35.41
N LEU A 488 218.66 61.47 -36.22
CA LEU A 488 218.94 61.28 -37.66
C LEU A 488 218.73 62.58 -38.48
N LYS A 489 217.74 63.40 -38.14
CA LYS A 489 217.54 64.71 -38.78
C LYS A 489 218.72 65.65 -38.58
N SER A 490 219.30 65.65 -37.38
CA SER A 490 220.47 66.50 -37.08
C SER A 490 221.70 66.19 -37.95
N THR A 491 221.86 64.97 -38.45
CA THR A 491 222.98 64.61 -39.34
C THR A 491 222.65 64.79 -40.83
N LEU A 492 221.36 64.90 -41.19
CA LEU A 492 220.90 65.17 -42.55
C LEU A 492 221.01 66.65 -42.95
N ASP A 493 220.79 67.60 -42.03
CA ASP A 493 220.85 69.03 -42.36
C ASP A 493 222.29 69.53 -42.63
N ASP A 494 223.30 68.95 -41.97
CA ASP A 494 224.72 69.21 -42.29
C ASP A 494 225.10 68.64 -43.68
N LEU A 495 224.52 67.50 -44.08
CA LEU A 495 224.70 66.92 -45.41
C LEU A 495 223.98 67.74 -46.49
N ALA A 496 222.76 68.23 -46.21
CA ALA A 496 222.00 69.08 -47.13
C ALA A 496 222.74 70.39 -47.47
N LYS A 497 223.71 70.80 -46.65
CA LYS A 497 224.59 71.95 -46.88
C LYS A 497 225.60 71.73 -48.02
N THR A 498 226.08 70.50 -48.22
CA THR A 498 227.06 70.16 -49.27
C THR A 498 226.39 69.79 -50.60
N MET A 499 225.13 69.35 -50.59
CA MET A 499 224.42 68.94 -51.81
C MET A 499 223.94 70.11 -52.69
N ARG A 500 223.80 71.34 -52.16
CA ARG A 500 223.35 72.50 -52.98
C ARG A 500 224.43 73.06 -53.91
N ASP A 501 225.70 72.78 -53.62
CA ASP A 501 226.82 73.09 -54.54
C ASP A 501 226.87 72.10 -55.73
N LEU A 502 226.11 71.00 -55.66
CA LEU A 502 225.98 70.04 -56.74
C LEU A 502 224.75 70.33 -57.61
N ALA A 503 225.03 70.81 -58.83
CA ALA A 503 224.18 70.64 -60.02
C ALA A 503 222.70 71.10 -59.91
N SER A 504 222.31 72.32 -60.31
CA SER A 504 223.00 73.33 -61.12
C SER A 504 223.53 72.83 -62.48
N ARG A 505 223.24 71.58 -62.86
CA ARG A 505 223.76 70.91 -64.08
C ARG A 505 222.86 69.82 -64.68
N GLU A 506 221.74 69.46 -64.04
CA GLU A 506 220.65 68.70 -64.68
C GLU A 506 219.44 69.60 -64.95
N ALA A 507 219.74 70.85 -65.33
CA ALA A 507 219.08 71.43 -66.48
C ALA A 507 219.39 70.54 -67.70
N ASP A 508 218.43 70.44 -68.63
CA ASP A 508 218.32 69.37 -69.63
C ASP A 508 218.01 67.98 -68.99
N LEU A 509 216.99 67.22 -69.39
CA LEU A 509 216.10 67.36 -70.54
C LEU A 509 214.60 67.29 -70.19
N ARG A 510 213.89 68.34 -70.63
CA ARG A 510 212.71 68.31 -71.53
C ARG A 510 211.56 67.35 -71.23
N ALA A 511 210.36 67.95 -71.19
CA ALA A 511 209.23 67.59 -72.06
C ALA A 511 209.29 66.21 -72.75
N LEU A 512 208.39 65.31 -72.35
CA LEU A 512 207.01 65.36 -72.86
C LEU A 512 206.03 65.34 -71.66
N GLU A 513 205.13 66.31 -71.43
CA GLU A 513 204.12 67.00 -72.27
C GLU A 513 202.70 66.43 -72.08
N ASN A 514 201.69 67.30 -72.19
CA ASN A 514 200.27 67.01 -72.53
C ASN A 514 199.55 65.96 -71.64
N ALA A 515 198.90 66.25 -70.50
CA ALA A 515 198.10 67.38 -70.00
C ALA A 515 196.59 67.42 -70.37
N VAL A 516 195.79 67.91 -69.40
CA VAL A 516 194.58 68.77 -69.53
C VAL A 516 193.16 68.16 -69.72
N THR A 517 192.15 68.66 -68.97
CA THR A 517 190.69 68.45 -69.26
C THR A 517 189.66 68.60 -68.11
N ASP A 518 189.55 69.79 -67.47
CA ASP A 518 188.48 70.31 -66.58
C ASP A 518 187.07 70.52 -67.23
N ALA A 519 185.95 71.01 -66.62
CA ALA A 519 185.31 70.96 -65.26
C ALA A 519 184.02 71.89 -65.21
N ARG A 520 183.42 72.14 -64.01
CA ARG A 520 182.54 73.30 -63.58
C ARG A 520 181.00 73.35 -63.91
N GLN A 521 180.11 74.17 -63.28
CA GLN A 521 179.84 74.62 -61.86
C GLN A 521 178.56 75.54 -61.71
N LEU A 522 177.87 75.49 -60.53
CA LEU A 522 177.14 76.53 -59.72
C LEU A 522 176.26 77.71 -60.29
N GLY A 523 175.14 78.07 -59.61
CA GLY A 523 174.79 79.50 -59.30
C GLY A 523 173.33 80.10 -59.27
N ALA A 524 172.76 80.29 -58.06
CA ALA A 524 171.99 81.47 -57.52
C ALA A 524 170.58 82.02 -57.99
N SER A 525 169.80 82.46 -56.97
CA SER A 525 168.75 83.55 -56.90
C SER A 525 167.23 83.27 -57.11
N GLN A 526 166.37 84.19 -56.62
CA GLN A 526 164.89 84.11 -56.51
C GLN A 526 164.16 85.25 -57.27
N SER A 527 162.95 85.00 -57.80
CA SER A 527 161.78 85.93 -57.79
C SER A 527 160.67 85.52 -58.78
N ALA A 528 159.63 84.77 -58.35
CA ALA A 528 158.43 84.52 -59.16
C ALA A 528 157.13 84.25 -58.38
N ASP A 529 157.16 83.40 -57.34
CA ASP A 529 156.01 82.57 -56.96
C ASP A 529 154.84 83.26 -56.22
N ARG A 530 154.96 84.56 -55.89
CA ARG A 530 154.08 85.21 -54.91
C ARG A 530 152.66 85.50 -55.41
N LEU A 531 152.40 85.55 -56.71
CA LEU A 531 151.04 85.74 -57.25
C LEU A 531 150.24 84.43 -57.38
N GLY A 532 150.89 83.28 -57.54
CA GLY A 532 150.21 82.00 -57.80
C GLY A 532 149.33 81.54 -56.64
N MET A 533 149.83 81.63 -55.41
CA MET A 533 149.14 81.11 -54.22
C MET A 533 147.88 81.90 -53.82
N GLN A 534 147.71 83.14 -54.31
CA GLN A 534 146.55 83.96 -53.95
C GLN A 534 145.25 83.45 -54.62
N VAL A 535 145.33 82.93 -55.84
CA VAL A 535 144.17 82.46 -56.62
C VAL A 535 143.59 81.17 -56.04
N GLU A 536 144.45 80.25 -55.59
CA GLU A 536 144.03 78.98 -54.99
C GLU A 536 143.28 79.16 -53.67
N ILE A 537 143.68 80.16 -52.86
CA ILE A 537 143.00 80.53 -51.61
C ILE A 537 141.56 80.98 -51.88
N ASP A 538 141.34 81.82 -52.90
CA ASP A 538 140.01 82.31 -53.24
C ASP A 538 139.16 81.29 -54.02
N ARG A 539 139.76 80.22 -54.54
CA ARG A 539 139.05 79.01 -54.96
C ARG A 539 138.51 78.25 -53.74
N LEU A 540 139.39 77.86 -52.83
CA LEU A 540 139.05 77.01 -51.67
C LEU A 540 137.97 77.64 -50.77
N LYS A 541 137.97 78.97 -50.60
CA LYS A 541 136.90 79.69 -49.88
C LYS A 541 135.50 79.45 -50.45
N ARG A 542 135.36 79.34 -51.78
CA ARG A 542 134.06 79.09 -52.44
C ARG A 542 133.62 77.64 -52.24
N GLU A 543 134.55 76.70 -52.35
CA GLU A 543 134.28 75.27 -52.12
C GLU A 543 133.83 75.02 -50.67
N VAL A 544 134.47 75.65 -49.69
CA VAL A 544 134.03 75.62 -48.28
C VAL A 544 132.63 76.22 -48.10
N ALA A 545 132.33 77.37 -48.72
CA ALA A 545 131.00 77.99 -48.63
C ALA A 545 129.91 77.07 -49.21
N THR A 546 130.17 76.41 -50.35
CA THR A 546 129.20 75.44 -50.92
C THR A 546 129.01 74.19 -50.07
N LEU A 547 130.02 73.76 -49.32
CA LEU A 547 129.90 72.62 -48.41
C LEU A 547 129.10 72.96 -47.14
N ASP A 548 129.26 74.18 -46.60
CA ASP A 548 128.45 74.62 -45.46
C ASP A 548 126.97 74.80 -45.85
N ASP A 549 126.69 75.35 -47.04
CA ASP A 549 125.34 75.49 -47.59
C ASP A 549 124.63 74.12 -47.77
N LEU A 550 125.39 73.09 -48.17
CA LEU A 550 124.91 71.71 -48.24
C LEU A 550 124.73 71.08 -46.85
N LEU A 551 125.60 71.37 -45.88
CA LEU A 551 125.48 70.93 -44.49
C LEU A 551 124.25 71.54 -43.79
N GLN A 552 123.98 72.83 -44.02
CA GLN A 552 122.79 73.50 -43.50
C GLN A 552 121.50 72.88 -44.07
N ARG A 553 121.47 72.58 -45.39
CA ARG A 553 120.35 71.86 -46.03
C ARG A 553 120.19 70.46 -45.45
N ALA A 554 121.27 69.69 -45.32
CA ALA A 554 121.22 68.33 -44.75
C ALA A 554 120.74 68.31 -43.28
N ARG A 555 121.12 69.32 -42.47
CA ARG A 555 120.61 69.51 -41.11
C ARG A 555 119.12 69.85 -41.10
N LYS A 556 118.66 70.72 -42.01
CA LYS A 556 117.23 71.03 -42.14
C LYS A 556 116.43 69.80 -42.59
N ASP A 557 116.90 69.06 -43.59
CA ASP A 557 116.28 67.80 -44.03
C ASP A 557 116.21 66.75 -42.91
N LEU A 558 117.13 66.78 -41.95
CA LEU A 558 117.11 65.94 -40.76
C LEU A 558 116.04 66.40 -39.76
N ASP A 559 116.01 67.69 -39.39
CA ASP A 559 115.01 68.25 -38.47
C ASP A 559 113.58 68.14 -39.04
N ASP A 560 113.39 68.46 -40.33
CA ASP A 560 112.13 68.25 -41.05
C ASP A 560 111.73 66.76 -41.04
N ARG A 561 112.67 65.80 -40.99
CA ARG A 561 112.37 64.35 -40.85
C ARG A 561 112.09 63.95 -39.41
N GLU A 562 112.78 64.51 -38.42
CA GLU A 562 112.59 64.21 -37.01
C GLU A 562 111.23 64.76 -36.52
N ASN A 563 110.87 65.98 -36.92
CA ASN A 563 109.55 66.55 -36.66
C ASN A 563 108.43 65.71 -37.31
N ARG A 564 108.58 65.31 -38.58
CA ARG A 564 107.67 64.33 -39.22
C ARG A 564 107.69 62.94 -38.56
N GLY A 565 108.71 62.61 -37.76
CA GLY A 565 108.74 61.43 -36.90
C GLY A 565 107.84 61.62 -35.68
N ARG A 566 108.07 62.70 -34.92
CA ARG A 566 107.28 63.10 -33.74
C ARG A 566 105.79 63.28 -34.07
N ASP A 567 105.45 63.86 -35.22
CA ASP A 567 104.07 64.00 -35.70
C ASP A 567 103.39 62.64 -35.90
N ARG A 568 104.11 61.66 -36.46
CA ARG A 568 103.62 60.29 -36.66
C ARG A 568 103.49 59.53 -35.34
N GLU A 569 104.45 59.71 -34.43
CA GLU A 569 104.44 59.10 -33.10
C GLU A 569 103.25 59.63 -32.28
N SER A 570 103.03 60.94 -32.25
CA SER A 570 101.83 61.54 -31.64
C SER A 570 100.53 61.10 -32.31
N SER A 571 100.53 60.92 -33.63
CA SER A 571 99.37 60.36 -34.36
C SER A 571 99.11 58.89 -33.99
N LEU A 572 100.16 58.09 -33.79
CA LEU A 572 100.04 56.70 -33.34
C LEU A 572 99.55 56.61 -31.89
N ASP A 573 100.03 57.46 -30.99
CA ASP A 573 99.52 57.55 -29.62
C ASP A 573 98.04 57.95 -29.59
N GLN A 574 97.63 58.94 -30.39
CA GLN A 574 96.22 59.31 -30.54
C GLN A 574 95.38 58.15 -31.06
N LEU A 575 95.87 57.42 -32.08
CA LEU A 575 95.20 56.21 -32.59
C LEU A 575 95.17 55.07 -31.56
N HIS A 576 96.19 54.93 -30.70
CA HIS A 576 96.21 53.94 -29.62
C HIS A 576 95.26 54.30 -28.47
N VAL A 577 95.10 55.59 -28.13
CA VAL A 577 94.09 56.07 -27.19
C VAL A 577 92.69 55.87 -27.77
N GLN A 578 92.43 56.31 -29.00
CA GLN A 578 91.16 56.10 -29.69
C GLN A 578 90.82 54.61 -29.83
N LYS A 579 91.80 53.75 -30.14
CA LYS A 579 91.60 52.30 -30.16
C LYS A 579 91.14 51.77 -28.81
N ARG A 580 91.84 52.11 -27.71
CA ARG A 580 91.47 51.68 -26.35
C ARG A 580 90.09 52.22 -25.94
N GLU A 581 89.76 53.44 -26.34
CA GLU A 581 88.45 54.04 -26.06
C GLU A 581 87.34 53.32 -26.84
N LEU A 582 87.54 53.01 -28.12
CA LEU A 582 86.61 52.23 -28.93
C LEU A 582 86.47 50.78 -28.42
N GLU A 583 87.57 50.14 -27.98
CA GLU A 583 87.54 48.82 -27.33
C GLU A 583 86.74 48.86 -26.02
N SER A 584 86.90 49.90 -25.21
CA SER A 584 86.14 50.14 -23.99
C SER A 584 84.65 50.41 -24.27
N GLN A 585 84.34 51.25 -25.26
CA GLN A 585 82.96 51.52 -25.69
C GLN A 585 82.28 50.26 -26.27
N LEU A 586 83.01 49.43 -27.02
CA LEU A 586 82.52 48.15 -27.54
C LEU A 586 82.27 47.13 -26.43
N ALA A 587 83.17 47.04 -25.44
CA ALA A 587 82.95 46.20 -24.26
C ALA A 587 81.74 46.67 -23.45
N ALA A 588 81.60 47.99 -23.22
CA ALA A 588 80.46 48.57 -22.53
C ALA A 588 79.13 48.35 -23.28
N GLN A 589 79.11 48.50 -24.61
CA GLN A 589 77.92 48.16 -25.41
C GLN A 589 77.63 46.66 -25.41
N THR A 590 78.65 45.80 -25.43
CA THR A 590 78.46 44.34 -25.35
C THR A 590 77.82 43.96 -24.02
N GLN A 591 78.35 44.47 -22.90
CA GLN A 591 77.74 44.24 -21.58
C GLN A 591 76.35 44.86 -21.47
N ALA A 592 76.11 46.05 -22.02
CA ALA A 592 74.78 46.66 -22.03
C ALA A 592 73.78 45.82 -22.85
N ARG A 593 74.20 45.20 -23.95
CA ARG A 593 73.36 44.29 -24.75
C ARG A 593 73.09 42.97 -24.02
N LEU A 594 74.08 42.40 -23.32
CA LEU A 594 73.88 41.22 -22.46
C LEU A 594 72.88 41.53 -21.32
N ASN A 595 73.10 42.60 -20.57
CA ASN A 595 72.20 43.06 -19.51
C ASN A 595 70.78 43.41 -20.02
N LEU A 596 70.62 43.73 -21.30
CA LEU A 596 69.32 43.94 -21.95
C LEU A 596 68.70 42.61 -22.42
N SER A 597 69.49 41.63 -22.86
CA SER A 597 69.00 40.26 -23.12
C SER A 597 68.51 39.64 -21.82
N GLU A 598 69.34 39.58 -20.77
CA GLU A 598 68.97 39.03 -19.45
C GLU A 598 67.65 39.62 -18.92
N LYS A 599 67.43 40.93 -19.11
CA LYS A 599 66.17 41.59 -18.75
C LYS A 599 65.00 41.23 -19.67
N LEU A 600 65.23 41.11 -20.98
CA LEU A 600 64.23 40.65 -21.93
C LEU A 600 63.84 39.19 -21.64
N ASP A 601 64.81 38.33 -21.39
CA ASP A 601 64.64 36.91 -21.09
C ASP A 601 63.92 36.72 -19.75
N ALA A 602 64.26 37.50 -18.71
CA ALA A 602 63.52 37.55 -17.45
C ALA A 602 62.09 38.07 -17.60
N VAL A 603 61.85 39.09 -18.45
CA VAL A 603 60.49 39.59 -18.75
C VAL A 603 59.68 38.57 -19.56
N GLN A 604 60.30 37.83 -20.49
CA GLN A 604 59.66 36.74 -21.23
C GLN A 604 59.32 35.55 -20.32
N ALA A 605 60.20 35.20 -19.38
CA ALA A 605 59.92 34.18 -18.38
C ALA A 605 58.75 34.60 -17.47
N ALA A 606 58.78 35.82 -16.94
CA ALA A 606 57.70 36.38 -16.14
C ALA A 606 56.37 36.48 -16.91
N LEU A 607 56.42 36.81 -18.21
CA LEU A 607 55.23 36.82 -19.07
C LEU A 607 54.63 35.41 -19.21
N LYS A 608 55.45 34.39 -19.51
CA LYS A 608 55.00 32.99 -19.59
C LYS A 608 54.38 32.50 -18.27
N THR A 609 54.94 32.88 -17.12
CA THR A 609 54.37 32.58 -15.80
C THR A 609 53.02 33.29 -15.60
N ASN A 610 52.94 34.59 -15.90
CA ASN A 610 51.68 35.33 -15.81
C ASN A 610 50.59 34.78 -16.78
N GLU A 611 51.00 34.27 -17.95
CA GLU A 611 50.10 33.62 -18.90
C GLU A 611 49.58 32.27 -18.38
N SER A 612 50.44 31.44 -17.75
CA SER A 612 50.02 30.17 -17.15
C SER A 612 49.19 30.36 -15.88
N GLU A 613 49.48 31.38 -15.07
CA GLU A 613 48.62 31.81 -13.97
C GLU A 613 47.26 32.29 -14.49
N LEU A 614 47.22 33.08 -15.56
CA LEU A 614 45.98 33.56 -16.17
C LEU A 614 45.13 32.41 -16.77
N THR A 615 45.72 31.39 -17.38
CA THR A 615 44.96 30.20 -17.81
C THR A 615 44.45 29.40 -16.61
N THR A 616 45.23 29.28 -15.55
CA THR A 616 44.82 28.63 -14.29
C THR A 616 43.67 29.37 -13.60
N VAL A 617 43.70 30.70 -13.56
CA VAL A 617 42.61 31.53 -13.01
C VAL A 617 41.36 31.42 -13.88
N LYS A 618 41.49 31.40 -15.22
CA LYS A 618 40.35 31.16 -16.13
C LYS A 618 39.74 29.77 -15.95
N ALA A 619 40.54 28.73 -15.75
CA ALA A 619 40.04 27.38 -15.47
C ALA A 619 39.21 27.35 -14.17
N LYS A 620 39.73 27.96 -13.09
CA LYS A 620 39.03 28.08 -11.80
C LYS A 620 37.76 28.94 -11.89
N LEU A 621 37.76 29.98 -12.72
CA LEU A 621 36.56 30.79 -12.98
C LEU A 621 35.48 29.96 -13.70
N ASN A 622 35.85 29.24 -14.77
CA ASN A 622 34.93 28.36 -15.49
C ASN A 622 34.35 27.26 -14.58
N GLU A 623 35.16 26.73 -13.65
CA GLU A 623 34.72 25.76 -12.64
C GLU A 623 33.75 26.39 -11.62
N ALA A 624 34.02 27.60 -11.15
CA ALA A 624 33.13 28.36 -10.28
C ALA A 624 31.79 28.71 -10.98
N GLU A 625 31.82 29.07 -12.27
CA GLU A 625 30.63 29.32 -13.07
C GLU A 625 29.84 28.03 -13.34
N ALA A 626 30.51 26.91 -13.64
CA ALA A 626 29.86 25.61 -13.85
C ALA A 626 29.22 25.06 -12.57
N THR A 627 29.88 25.22 -11.41
CA THR A 627 29.33 24.84 -10.11
C THR A 627 28.17 25.75 -9.70
N LEU A 628 28.25 27.07 -9.94
CA LEU A 628 27.13 28.00 -9.77
C LEU A 628 25.93 27.64 -10.67
N ALA A 629 26.18 27.30 -11.94
CA ALA A 629 25.13 26.84 -12.85
C ALA A 629 24.56 25.46 -12.47
N LYS A 630 25.30 24.63 -11.74
CA LYS A 630 24.80 23.37 -11.15
C LYS A 630 23.93 23.65 -9.92
N THR A 631 24.36 24.51 -9.00
CA THR A 631 23.59 24.84 -7.78
C THR A 631 22.32 25.64 -8.10
N GLN A 632 22.34 26.56 -9.07
CA GLN A 632 21.13 27.24 -9.56
C GLN A 632 20.10 26.27 -10.15
N ARG A 633 20.53 25.29 -10.96
CA ARG A 633 19.63 24.24 -11.48
C ARG A 633 19.08 23.34 -10.37
N SER A 634 19.90 22.99 -9.38
CA SER A 634 19.46 22.21 -8.21
C SER A 634 18.45 23.00 -7.35
N MET A 635 18.67 24.29 -7.15
CA MET A 635 17.75 25.20 -6.46
C MET A 635 16.41 25.29 -7.20
N LEU A 636 16.41 25.53 -8.52
CA LEU A 636 15.18 25.59 -9.31
C LEU A 636 14.44 24.24 -9.36
N GLY A 637 15.17 23.13 -9.37
CA GLY A 637 14.60 21.78 -9.28
C GLY A 637 13.87 21.55 -7.95
N SER A 638 14.55 21.82 -6.82
CA SER A 638 13.94 21.71 -5.49
C SER A 638 12.81 22.73 -5.27
N GLU A 639 12.91 23.94 -5.82
CA GLU A 639 11.82 24.92 -5.77
C GLU A 639 10.58 24.42 -6.54
N SER A 640 10.76 23.79 -7.72
CA SER A 640 9.65 23.13 -8.43
C SER A 640 9.05 22.03 -7.55
N GLN A 641 9.86 21.11 -7.05
CA GLN A 641 9.40 20.01 -6.17
C GLN A 641 8.60 20.54 -4.97
N TYR A 642 9.01 21.65 -4.35
CA TYR A 642 8.24 22.27 -3.25
C TYR A 642 6.94 22.93 -3.74
N ARG A 643 6.90 23.56 -4.93
CA ARG A 643 5.65 24.07 -5.53
C ARG A 643 4.69 22.93 -5.89
N ASP A 644 5.22 21.82 -6.39
CA ASP A 644 4.46 20.64 -6.81
C ASP A 644 3.88 19.93 -5.57
N GLN A 645 4.70 19.63 -4.55
CA GLN A 645 4.23 19.10 -3.26
C GLN A 645 3.22 20.03 -2.56
N LEU A 646 3.39 21.35 -2.63
CA LEU A 646 2.43 22.30 -2.07
C LEU A 646 1.11 22.30 -2.85
N THR A 647 1.16 22.07 -4.16
CA THR A 647 -0.03 21.93 -5.03
C THR A 647 -0.78 20.63 -4.73
N GLU A 648 -0.08 19.51 -4.57
CA GLU A 648 -0.65 18.23 -4.15
C GLU A 648 -1.28 18.32 -2.76
N ARG A 649 -0.55 18.84 -1.75
CA ARG A 649 -1.07 19.03 -0.39
C ARG A 649 -2.31 19.92 -0.35
N ASN A 650 -2.32 21.03 -1.10
CA ASN A 650 -3.49 21.90 -1.22
C ASN A 650 -4.66 21.21 -1.96
N THR A 651 -4.39 20.32 -2.92
CA THR A 651 -5.41 19.52 -3.59
C THR A 651 -6.03 18.50 -2.62
N LEU A 652 -5.20 17.72 -1.91
CA LEU A 652 -5.65 16.77 -0.90
C LEU A 652 -6.47 17.43 0.21
N LEU A 653 -6.03 18.59 0.71
CA LEU A 653 -6.79 19.35 1.70
C LEU A 653 -8.15 19.84 1.17
N LEU A 654 -8.21 20.30 -0.08
CA LEU A 654 -9.47 20.67 -0.72
C LEU A 654 -10.40 19.45 -0.89
N THR A 655 -9.85 18.29 -1.25
CA THR A 655 -10.60 17.03 -1.35
C THR A 655 -11.13 16.56 0.02
N ILE A 656 -10.33 16.63 1.08
CA ILE A 656 -10.77 16.34 2.45
C ILE A 656 -11.90 17.28 2.87
N TYR A 657 -11.75 18.58 2.63
CA TYR A 657 -12.80 19.58 2.91
C TYR A 657 -14.11 19.27 2.16
N GLN A 658 -14.04 18.87 0.89
CA GLN A 658 -15.20 18.45 0.10
C GLN A 658 -15.84 17.14 0.58
N TYR A 659 -15.07 16.19 1.11
CA TYR A 659 -15.63 15.01 1.77
C TYR A 659 -16.31 15.38 3.09
N MET A 660 -15.75 16.32 3.85
CA MET A 660 -16.38 16.82 5.07
C MET A 660 -17.68 17.60 4.78
N ASP A 661 -17.78 18.33 3.66
CA ASP A 661 -19.05 18.88 3.17
C ASP A 661 -20.11 17.79 2.96
N LYS A 662 -19.75 16.68 2.30
CA LYS A 662 -20.66 15.55 2.07
C LYS A 662 -21.12 14.88 3.36
N ILE A 663 -20.22 14.71 4.33
CA ILE A 663 -20.53 14.05 5.63
C ILE A 663 -21.38 14.94 6.53
N LEU A 664 -21.08 16.24 6.60
CA LEU A 664 -21.82 17.18 7.46
C LEU A 664 -23.18 17.58 6.84
N GLY A 665 -23.29 17.54 5.52
CA GLY A 665 -24.42 18.06 4.76
C GLY A 665 -24.27 19.56 4.49
N VAL A 666 -24.36 19.94 3.21
CA VAL A 666 -24.05 21.28 2.67
C VAL A 666 -24.84 22.41 3.36
N ASP A 667 -26.03 22.12 3.90
CA ASP A 667 -26.92 23.09 4.54
C ASP A 667 -26.71 23.25 6.06
N LYS A 668 -25.93 22.37 6.71
CA LYS A 668 -25.77 22.40 8.19
C LYS A 668 -24.59 23.26 8.67
N THR A 669 -23.65 23.58 7.80
CA THR A 669 -22.52 24.46 8.14
C THR A 669 -22.92 25.93 8.02
N PRO A 670 -22.83 26.75 9.09
CA PRO A 670 -23.28 28.14 9.06
C PRO A 670 -22.33 29.01 8.21
N LYS A 671 -22.70 29.21 6.94
CA LYS A 671 -22.00 30.10 6.00
C LYS A 671 -22.11 31.55 6.50
N LYS A 672 -21.02 32.08 7.08
CA LYS A 672 -20.93 33.50 7.46
C LYS A 672 -21.19 34.36 6.23
N ALA A 673 -22.23 35.20 6.31
CA ALA A 673 -22.78 35.90 5.15
C ALA A 673 -21.70 36.67 4.35
N GLY A 674 -21.58 36.34 3.07
CA GLY A 674 -20.70 37.04 2.12
C GLY A 674 -19.26 36.53 2.00
N GLN A 675 -18.77 35.64 2.86
CA GLN A 675 -17.46 35.00 2.63
C GLN A 675 -17.59 33.83 1.64
N ALA A 676 -16.99 33.99 0.46
CA ALA A 676 -16.78 32.90 -0.48
C ALA A 676 -15.83 31.85 0.12
N GLU A 677 -16.03 30.57 -0.21
CA GLU A 677 -15.23 29.46 0.30
C GLU A 677 -13.77 29.56 -0.19
N THR A 678 -12.88 30.03 0.69
CA THR A 678 -11.46 30.22 0.40
C THR A 678 -10.78 28.88 0.17
N LYS A 679 -10.33 28.63 -1.07
CA LYS A 679 -9.55 27.43 -1.41
C LYS A 679 -8.17 27.49 -0.74
N PRO A 680 -7.53 26.35 -0.40
CA PRO A 680 -6.21 26.32 0.24
C PRO A 680 -5.16 27.18 -0.47
N PHE A 681 -5.16 27.12 -1.82
CA PHE A 681 -4.32 27.91 -2.73
C PHE A 681 -4.49 29.44 -2.66
N THR A 682 -5.52 29.97 -1.97
CA THR A 682 -5.87 31.40 -1.99
C THR A 682 -5.70 32.09 -0.64
N ASN A 683 -6.09 31.41 0.45
CA ASN A 683 -5.81 31.86 1.82
C ASN A 683 -5.84 30.64 2.75
N PHE A 684 -4.67 30.09 3.05
CA PHE A 684 -4.56 28.88 3.87
C PHE A 684 -5.12 29.07 5.29
N ALA A 685 -4.92 30.24 5.92
CA ALA A 685 -5.39 30.49 7.28
C ALA A 685 -6.93 30.46 7.38
N VAL A 686 -7.63 31.14 6.47
CA VAL A 686 -9.10 31.15 6.44
C VAL A 686 -9.65 29.78 6.03
N PHE A 687 -8.97 29.06 5.13
CA PHE A 687 -9.31 27.66 4.82
C PHE A 687 -9.17 26.75 6.06
N HIS A 688 -8.05 26.85 6.77
CA HIS A 688 -7.72 26.07 7.96
C HIS A 688 -8.74 26.27 9.09
N ASP A 689 -9.13 27.52 9.37
CA ASP A 689 -10.12 27.81 10.42
C ASP A 689 -11.52 27.28 10.06
N ASN A 690 -11.88 27.31 8.78
CA ASN A 690 -13.09 26.68 8.28
C ASN A 690 -13.03 25.13 8.37
N LEU A 691 -11.87 24.53 8.05
CA LEU A 691 -11.64 23.08 8.19
C LEU A 691 -11.72 22.63 9.67
N ILE A 692 -11.12 23.38 10.60
CA ILE A 692 -11.21 23.13 12.04
C ILE A 692 -12.66 23.26 12.53
N THR A 693 -13.41 24.25 12.04
CA THR A 693 -14.83 24.41 12.39
C THR A 693 -15.64 23.19 11.95
N ARG A 694 -15.38 22.67 10.74
CA ARG A 694 -15.98 21.43 10.22
C ARG A 694 -15.56 20.19 11.02
N LEU A 695 -14.29 20.09 11.42
CA LEU A 695 -13.78 18.97 12.24
C LEU A 695 -14.46 18.93 13.61
N LYS A 696 -14.68 20.09 14.23
CA LYS A 696 -15.44 20.19 15.50
C LYS A 696 -16.89 19.73 15.34
N SER A 697 -17.58 20.12 14.26
CA SER A 697 -18.94 19.61 14.01
C SER A 697 -18.97 18.11 13.70
N LEU A 698 -17.94 17.56 13.03
CA LEU A 698 -17.83 16.12 12.77
C LEU A 698 -17.61 15.32 14.05
N SER A 699 -16.72 15.79 14.93
CA SER A 699 -16.47 15.21 16.26
C SER A 699 -17.71 15.27 17.15
N GLN A 700 -18.50 16.35 17.08
CA GLN A 700 -19.80 16.43 17.77
C GLN A 700 -20.79 15.38 17.24
N VAL A 701 -20.91 15.23 15.93
CA VAL A 701 -21.77 14.21 15.30
C VAL A 701 -21.35 12.80 15.69
N GLN A 702 -20.04 12.52 15.75
CA GLN A 702 -19.50 11.26 16.25
C GLN A 702 -19.91 11.02 17.72
N SER A 703 -19.67 11.99 18.61
CA SER A 703 -20.00 11.87 20.03
C SER A 703 -21.51 11.68 20.26
N ASP A 704 -22.36 12.31 19.46
CA ASP A 704 -23.81 12.14 19.54
C ASP A 704 -24.31 10.84 18.89
N PHE A 705 -23.56 10.27 17.92
CA PHE A 705 -23.80 8.92 17.42
C PHE A 705 -23.43 7.87 18.48
N GLU A 706 -22.24 7.97 19.08
CA GLU A 706 -21.79 7.09 20.18
C GLU A 706 -22.80 7.05 21.34
N LYS A 707 -23.29 8.23 21.79
CA LYS A 707 -24.36 8.32 22.81
C LYS A 707 -25.63 7.60 22.37
N ARG A 708 -26.08 7.78 21.12
CA ARG A 708 -27.29 7.14 20.59
C ARG A 708 -27.14 5.62 20.48
N CYS A 709 -25.97 5.14 20.07
CA CYS A 709 -25.64 3.71 20.07
C CYS A 709 -25.70 3.16 21.48
N HIS A 710 -25.03 3.79 22.46
CA HIS A 710 -25.00 3.29 23.83
C HIS A 710 -26.37 3.40 24.53
N GLU A 711 -27.17 4.42 24.23
CA GLU A 711 -28.58 4.48 24.63
C GLU A 711 -29.42 3.36 24.00
N ALA A 712 -29.21 3.02 22.72
CA ALA A 712 -29.92 1.94 22.05
C ALA A 712 -29.52 0.57 22.61
N GLU A 713 -28.21 0.30 22.72
CA GLU A 713 -27.64 -0.88 23.39
C GLU A 713 -28.27 -1.09 24.77
N LYS A 714 -28.26 -0.05 25.61
CA LYS A 714 -28.87 -0.10 26.93
C LYS A 714 -30.38 -0.39 26.87
N ARG A 715 -31.14 0.32 26.03
CA ARG A 715 -32.59 0.09 25.85
C ARG A 715 -32.90 -1.34 25.37
N TYR A 716 -32.02 -1.98 24.60
CA TYR A 716 -32.17 -3.38 24.18
C TYR A 716 -31.70 -4.37 25.26
N ALA A 717 -30.64 -4.08 25.99
CA ALA A 717 -30.19 -4.87 27.14
C ALA A 717 -31.25 -4.90 28.25
N ASP A 718 -31.82 -3.75 28.61
CA ASP A 718 -32.92 -3.63 29.60
C ASP A 718 -34.16 -4.44 29.16
N LYS A 719 -34.48 -4.46 27.84
CA LYS A 719 -35.54 -5.30 27.28
C LYS A 719 -35.22 -6.79 27.34
N LEU A 720 -33.99 -7.19 27.00
CA LEU A 720 -33.55 -8.60 27.04
C LEU A 720 -33.54 -9.15 28.46
N ASP A 721 -33.08 -8.37 29.45
CA ASP A 721 -33.14 -8.72 30.86
C ASP A 721 -34.59 -8.83 31.38
N SER A 722 -35.49 -7.93 30.95
CA SER A 722 -36.93 -8.03 31.23
C SER A 722 -37.55 -9.30 30.64
N ILE A 723 -37.22 -9.67 29.40
CA ILE A 723 -37.67 -10.90 28.75
C ILE A 723 -37.11 -12.14 29.46
N ARG A 724 -35.83 -12.15 29.84
CA ARG A 724 -35.22 -13.23 30.65
C ARG A 724 -35.96 -13.41 31.97
N LYS A 725 -36.22 -12.34 32.71
CA LYS A 725 -37.00 -12.37 33.97
C LYS A 725 -38.43 -12.87 33.77
N MET A 726 -39.06 -12.57 32.63
CA MET A 726 -40.37 -13.14 32.27
C MET A 726 -40.28 -14.65 31.99
N LEU A 727 -39.23 -15.11 31.29
CA LEU A 727 -39.01 -16.52 30.98
C LEU A 727 -38.70 -17.32 32.26
N ASP A 728 -37.79 -16.84 33.11
CA ASP A 728 -37.52 -17.42 34.44
C ASP A 728 -38.80 -17.52 35.29
N GLY A 729 -39.63 -16.47 35.26
CA GLY A 729 -40.91 -16.45 35.96
C GLY A 729 -41.91 -17.48 35.42
N LYS A 730 -41.97 -17.66 34.09
CA LYS A 730 -42.79 -18.69 33.44
C LYS A 730 -42.26 -20.10 33.71
N MET A 731 -40.95 -20.32 33.66
CA MET A 731 -40.32 -21.62 33.98
C MET A 731 -40.63 -22.03 35.42
N ARG A 732 -40.43 -21.14 36.41
CA ARG A 732 -40.79 -21.41 37.82
C ARG A 732 -42.28 -21.63 38.04
N ALA A 733 -43.14 -21.02 37.21
CA ALA A 733 -44.57 -21.29 37.23
C ALA A 733 -44.89 -22.69 36.66
N ILE A 734 -44.22 -23.11 35.59
CA ILE A 734 -44.32 -24.46 35.00
C ILE A 734 -43.81 -25.51 36.00
N GLU A 735 -42.60 -25.36 36.55
CA GLU A 735 -42.06 -26.23 37.61
C GLU A 735 -43.04 -26.41 38.79
N LYS A 736 -43.72 -25.32 39.18
CA LYS A 736 -44.74 -25.35 40.24
C LYS A 736 -46.02 -26.06 39.81
N MET A 737 -46.46 -25.91 38.56
CA MET A 737 -47.62 -26.63 38.01
C MET A 737 -47.31 -28.13 37.85
N GLU A 738 -46.14 -28.49 37.36
CA GLU A 738 -45.64 -29.88 37.28
C GLU A 738 -45.53 -30.50 38.67
N SER A 739 -44.91 -29.79 39.63
CA SER A 739 -44.83 -30.22 41.03
C SER A 739 -46.20 -30.34 41.70
N ASN A 740 -47.23 -29.65 41.23
CA ASN A 740 -48.60 -29.83 41.71
C ASN A 740 -49.30 -31.00 40.99
N SER A 741 -49.04 -31.18 39.68
CA SER A 741 -49.53 -32.30 38.88
C SER A 741 -49.03 -33.65 39.42
N THR A 742 -47.74 -33.75 39.76
CA THR A 742 -47.17 -34.97 40.38
C THR A 742 -47.80 -35.24 41.74
N LYS A 743 -47.95 -34.23 42.61
CA LYS A 743 -48.65 -34.38 43.90
C LYS A 743 -50.11 -34.84 43.74
N LEU A 744 -50.82 -34.36 42.71
CA LEU A 744 -52.18 -34.79 42.39
C LEU A 744 -52.23 -36.22 41.83
N ALA A 745 -51.24 -36.61 41.01
CA ALA A 745 -51.08 -37.97 40.52
C ALA A 745 -50.77 -38.95 41.66
N ASP A 746 -49.85 -38.60 42.57
CA ASP A 746 -49.53 -39.36 43.77
C ASP A 746 -50.75 -39.50 44.70
N ALA A 747 -51.49 -38.41 44.92
CA ALA A 747 -52.73 -38.45 45.69
C ALA A 747 -53.77 -39.38 45.03
N LYS A 748 -53.96 -39.29 43.71
CA LYS A 748 -54.85 -40.18 42.93
C LYS A 748 -54.42 -41.65 43.00
N ALA A 749 -53.11 -41.92 42.98
CA ALA A 749 -52.56 -43.27 43.16
C ALA A 749 -52.78 -43.80 44.59
N GLN A 750 -52.58 -42.97 45.62
CA GLN A 750 -52.88 -43.32 47.01
C GLN A 750 -54.38 -43.57 47.23
N TRP A 751 -55.26 -42.77 46.64
CA TRP A 751 -56.71 -42.99 46.68
C TRP A 751 -57.12 -44.29 45.99
N ARG A 752 -56.53 -44.63 44.84
CA ARG A 752 -56.76 -45.93 44.18
C ARG A 752 -56.29 -47.12 45.03
N ARG A 753 -55.12 -47.03 45.68
CA ARG A 753 -54.64 -48.07 46.61
C ARG A 753 -55.61 -48.25 47.79
N LYS A 754 -55.99 -47.15 48.46
CA LYS A 754 -56.99 -47.16 49.54
C LYS A 754 -58.36 -47.68 49.09
N TYR A 755 -58.76 -47.40 47.85
CA TYR A 755 -59.99 -47.93 47.28
C TYR A 755 -59.91 -49.44 47.14
N HIS A 756 -58.88 -49.99 46.49
CA HIS A 756 -58.70 -51.44 46.37
C HIS A 756 -58.46 -52.14 47.73
N GLU A 757 -57.80 -51.50 48.69
CA GLU A 757 -57.72 -51.97 50.08
C GLU A 757 -59.11 -52.10 50.70
N LYS A 758 -60.00 -51.09 50.53
CA LYS A 758 -61.38 -51.15 51.01
C LYS A 758 -62.29 -52.07 50.21
N GLU A 759 -62.02 -52.25 48.92
CA GLU A 759 -62.68 -53.24 48.05
C GLU A 759 -62.34 -54.65 48.52
N HIS A 760 -61.06 -54.95 48.78
CA HIS A 760 -60.63 -56.23 49.35
C HIS A 760 -61.11 -56.46 50.80
N GLU A 761 -61.13 -55.42 51.65
CA GLU A 761 -61.78 -55.52 52.98
C GLU A 761 -63.28 -55.83 52.84
N LEU A 762 -63.97 -55.17 51.91
CA LEU A 762 -65.40 -55.36 51.68
C LEU A 762 -65.71 -56.72 51.05
N GLU A 763 -64.87 -57.24 50.15
CA GLU A 763 -65.01 -58.60 49.61
C GLU A 763 -64.68 -59.67 50.65
N SER A 764 -63.69 -59.43 51.51
CA SER A 764 -63.40 -60.27 52.68
C SER A 764 -64.57 -60.25 53.69
N LEU A 765 -65.19 -59.08 53.91
CA LEU A 765 -66.39 -58.94 54.74
C LEU A 765 -67.62 -59.59 54.10
N LYS A 766 -67.81 -59.53 52.77
CA LYS A 766 -68.84 -60.30 52.04
C LYS A 766 -68.59 -61.81 52.15
N ALA A 767 -67.35 -62.27 51.99
CA ALA A 767 -67.00 -63.68 52.13
C ALA A 767 -67.22 -64.17 53.56
N SER A 768 -66.85 -63.37 54.56
CA SER A 768 -67.14 -63.60 55.97
C SER A 768 -68.64 -63.55 56.27
N HIS A 769 -69.41 -62.66 55.62
CA HIS A 769 -70.86 -62.58 55.75
C HIS A 769 -71.55 -63.80 55.11
N SER A 770 -71.12 -64.23 53.93
CA SER A 770 -71.55 -65.47 53.28
C SER A 770 -71.23 -66.71 54.15
N GLY A 771 -70.01 -66.78 54.69
CA GLY A 771 -69.58 -67.82 55.61
C GLY A 771 -70.38 -67.84 56.91
N THR A 772 -70.61 -66.68 57.53
CA THR A 772 -71.39 -66.55 58.76
C THR A 772 -72.89 -66.76 58.51
N VAL A 773 -73.47 -66.34 57.40
CA VAL A 773 -74.87 -66.68 57.01
C VAL A 773 -75.02 -68.19 56.77
N SER A 774 -74.02 -68.83 56.15
CA SER A 774 -73.98 -70.28 56.00
C SER A 774 -73.89 -70.99 57.36
N GLN A 775 -73.02 -70.50 58.25
CA GLN A 775 -72.91 -70.99 59.63
C GLN A 775 -74.14 -70.70 60.47
N LEU A 776 -74.85 -69.60 60.25
CA LEU A 776 -76.06 -69.22 60.99
C LEU A 776 -77.29 -69.99 60.48
N THR A 777 -77.30 -70.36 59.21
CA THR A 777 -78.26 -71.32 58.64
C THR A 777 -78.02 -72.73 59.19
N ALA A 778 -76.76 -73.13 59.40
CA ALA A 778 -76.42 -74.38 60.09
C ALA A 778 -76.77 -74.33 61.59
N ALA A 779 -76.39 -73.25 62.30
CA ALA A 779 -76.62 -73.03 63.73
C ALA A 779 -78.08 -72.69 64.07
N ARG A 780 -78.95 -72.45 63.08
CA ARG A 780 -80.40 -72.46 63.29
C ARG A 780 -80.93 -73.84 63.71
N ARG A 781 -80.07 -74.88 63.66
CA ARG A 781 -80.21 -76.10 64.46
C ARG A 781 -79.27 -76.05 65.67
N THR A 782 -79.86 -76.07 66.86
CA THR A 782 -79.24 -76.16 68.21
C THR A 782 -78.57 -74.89 68.77
N ALA A 783 -78.88 -74.63 70.04
CA ALA A 783 -78.36 -73.60 70.94
C ALA A 783 -78.64 -74.06 72.39
N PRO A 784 -78.21 -73.38 73.47
CA PRO A 784 -77.30 -72.23 73.58
C PRO A 784 -76.10 -72.49 74.54
N SER A 785 -75.19 -71.50 74.73
CA SER A 785 -74.41 -71.36 75.98
C SER A 785 -73.75 -69.98 76.10
N GLU A 786 -74.42 -69.02 76.74
CA GLU A 786 -73.88 -67.68 77.01
C GLU A 786 -73.23 -67.62 78.40
N SER A 787 -71.91 -67.41 78.48
CA SER A 787 -71.25 -67.08 79.77
C SER A 787 -69.81 -66.54 79.64
N ALA A 788 -69.02 -67.09 78.70
CA ALA A 788 -67.59 -66.77 78.60
C ALA A 788 -67.30 -65.37 78.04
N GLU A 789 -68.15 -64.88 77.14
CA GLU A 789 -67.89 -63.68 76.34
C GLU A 789 -67.87 -62.38 77.17
N LEU A 790 -68.73 -62.29 78.20
CA LEU A 790 -68.88 -61.11 79.03
C LEU A 790 -67.55 -60.73 79.72
N LYS A 791 -66.78 -61.71 80.18
CA LYS A 791 -65.45 -61.49 80.78
C LYS A 791 -64.41 -61.05 79.76
N SER A 792 -64.51 -61.53 78.52
CA SER A 792 -63.62 -61.16 77.40
C SER A 792 -63.89 -59.75 76.86
N ALA A 793 -65.14 -59.26 76.95
CA ALA A 793 -65.49 -57.90 76.59
C ALA A 793 -64.87 -56.87 77.55
N VAL A 794 -64.96 -57.10 78.87
CA VAL A 794 -64.46 -56.19 79.91
C VAL A 794 -62.94 -55.97 79.82
N THR A 795 -62.13 -57.03 79.61
CA THR A 795 -60.67 -56.86 79.44
C THR A 795 -60.32 -56.08 78.17
N ARG A 796 -61.09 -56.25 77.09
CA ARG A 796 -60.90 -55.48 75.85
C ARG A 796 -61.24 -54.00 76.03
N ALA A 797 -62.31 -53.67 76.76
CA ALA A 797 -62.68 -52.29 77.08
C ALA A 797 -61.57 -51.55 77.84
N ILE A 798 -61.09 -52.11 78.96
CA ILE A 798 -60.00 -51.52 79.78
C ILE A 798 -58.71 -51.34 78.95
N THR A 799 -58.43 -52.27 78.04
CA THR A 799 -57.24 -52.19 77.17
C THR A 799 -57.40 -51.14 76.06
N ALA A 800 -58.62 -50.82 75.63
CA ALA A 800 -58.89 -49.75 74.67
C ALA A 800 -58.84 -48.37 75.34
N GLU A 801 -59.47 -48.22 76.51
CA GLU A 801 -59.46 -47.00 77.33
C GLU A 801 -58.02 -46.53 77.64
N ARG A 802 -57.14 -47.48 78.00
CA ARG A 802 -55.73 -47.18 78.28
C ARG A 802 -54.93 -46.73 77.05
N ARG A 803 -55.35 -47.10 75.84
CA ARG A 803 -54.78 -46.57 74.58
C ARG A 803 -55.36 -45.19 74.23
N ALA A 804 -56.66 -45.00 74.45
CA ALA A 804 -57.32 -43.71 74.23
C ALA A 804 -56.66 -42.59 75.06
N ASN A 805 -56.39 -42.84 76.34
CA ASN A 805 -55.69 -41.87 77.20
C ASN A 805 -54.24 -41.60 76.74
N ASN A 806 -53.51 -42.62 76.26
CA ASN A 806 -52.16 -42.42 75.72
C ASN A 806 -52.18 -41.57 74.43
N HIS A 807 -53.15 -41.79 73.54
CA HIS A 807 -53.29 -40.98 72.32
C HIS A 807 -53.82 -39.57 72.63
N GLY A 808 -54.68 -39.38 73.63
CA GLY A 808 -55.10 -38.06 74.11
C GLY A 808 -53.93 -37.25 74.65
N ASN A 809 -53.05 -37.86 75.45
CA ASN A 809 -51.83 -37.22 75.94
C ASN A 809 -50.85 -36.86 74.80
N GLN A 810 -50.71 -37.73 73.79
CA GLN A 810 -49.91 -37.44 72.59
C GLN A 810 -50.51 -36.29 71.76
N LEU A 811 -51.83 -36.24 71.61
CA LEU A 811 -52.52 -35.17 70.90
C LEU A 811 -52.31 -33.82 71.60
N ALA A 812 -52.55 -33.75 72.91
CA ALA A 812 -52.35 -32.54 73.71
C ALA A 812 -50.91 -32.01 73.62
N GLN A 813 -49.91 -32.90 73.64
CA GLN A 813 -48.50 -32.51 73.48
C GLN A 813 -48.18 -31.95 72.08
N VAL A 814 -48.82 -32.46 71.03
CA VAL A 814 -48.70 -31.92 69.67
C VAL A 814 -49.44 -30.58 69.54
N GLU A 815 -50.61 -30.44 70.16
CA GLU A 815 -51.40 -29.19 70.18
C GLU A 815 -50.66 -28.07 70.93
N GLU A 816 -50.03 -28.36 72.07
CA GLU A 816 -49.20 -27.40 72.81
C GLU A 816 -47.96 -26.97 72.00
N SER A 817 -47.29 -27.91 71.33
CA SER A 817 -46.18 -27.62 70.40
C SER A 817 -46.63 -26.74 69.22
N LEU A 818 -47.78 -27.04 68.61
CA LEU A 818 -48.36 -26.26 67.53
C LEU A 818 -48.74 -24.85 67.98
N ALA A 819 -49.32 -24.70 69.18
CA ALA A 819 -49.64 -23.41 69.78
C ALA A 819 -48.38 -22.58 70.05
N HIS A 820 -47.31 -23.20 70.54
CA HIS A 820 -46.02 -22.55 70.74
C HIS A 820 -45.42 -22.04 69.43
N HIS A 821 -45.41 -22.88 68.38
CA HIS A 821 -44.94 -22.48 67.04
C HIS A 821 -45.78 -21.36 66.41
N LYS A 822 -47.12 -21.40 66.54
CA LYS A 822 -48.00 -20.31 66.10
C LYS A 822 -47.65 -18.98 66.79
N LYS A 823 -47.47 -19.00 68.11
CA LYS A 823 -47.09 -17.80 68.87
C LYS A 823 -45.74 -17.25 68.43
N GLN A 824 -44.73 -18.10 68.24
CA GLN A 824 -43.42 -17.67 67.71
C GLN A 824 -43.54 -17.04 66.32
N TRP A 825 -44.40 -17.59 65.45
CA TRP A 825 -44.64 -17.09 64.11
C TRP A 825 -45.33 -15.73 64.11
N GLU A 826 -46.41 -15.56 64.90
CA GLU A 826 -47.06 -14.25 65.11
C GLU A 826 -46.09 -13.19 65.67
N GLU A 827 -45.21 -13.57 66.59
CA GLU A 827 -44.20 -12.67 67.13
C GLU A 827 -43.14 -12.30 66.09
N ALA A 828 -42.82 -13.18 65.14
CA ALA A 828 -41.93 -12.88 64.01
C ALA A 828 -42.61 -11.97 62.98
N GLU A 829 -43.88 -12.24 62.66
CA GLU A 829 -44.72 -11.43 61.76
C GLU A 829 -44.87 -9.99 62.28
N LYS A 830 -45.23 -9.81 63.56
CA LYS A 830 -45.33 -8.48 64.20
C LYS A 830 -43.99 -7.72 64.18
N LYS A 831 -42.85 -8.42 64.33
CA LYS A 831 -41.49 -7.84 64.20
C LYS A 831 -41.15 -7.48 62.74
N TRP A 832 -41.67 -8.23 61.76
CA TRP A 832 -41.50 -7.93 60.33
C TRP A 832 -42.36 -6.74 59.90
N GLU A 833 -43.65 -6.71 60.26
CA GLU A 833 -44.53 -5.56 60.01
C GLU A 833 -43.95 -4.25 60.56
N ALA A 834 -43.41 -4.28 61.79
CA ALA A 834 -42.81 -3.11 62.41
C ALA A 834 -41.65 -2.55 61.58
N ARG A 835 -40.78 -3.42 61.05
CA ARG A 835 -39.68 -3.03 60.14
C ARG A 835 -40.21 -2.51 58.80
N VAL A 836 -41.23 -3.14 58.22
CA VAL A 836 -41.86 -2.68 56.97
C VAL A 836 -42.44 -1.27 57.15
N LYS A 837 -43.16 -1.01 58.25
CA LYS A 837 -43.69 0.32 58.60
C LYS A 837 -42.55 1.33 58.85
N GLU A 838 -41.44 0.92 59.47
CA GLU A 838 -40.26 1.77 59.63
C GLU A 838 -39.61 2.15 58.29
N TYR A 839 -39.42 1.18 57.38
CA TYR A 839 -38.88 1.46 56.04
C TYR A 839 -39.83 2.35 55.21
N GLN A 840 -41.14 2.13 55.28
CA GLN A 840 -42.13 2.99 54.63
C GLN A 840 -42.07 4.44 55.15
N ASN A 841 -41.92 4.64 56.47
CA ASN A 841 -41.73 5.97 57.06
C ASN A 841 -40.42 6.62 56.61
N ARG A 842 -39.30 5.89 56.64
CA ARG A 842 -37.99 6.38 56.17
C ARG A 842 -38.01 6.79 54.68
N ILE A 843 -38.71 6.04 53.82
CA ILE A 843 -38.91 6.39 52.41
C ILE A 843 -39.75 7.66 52.28
N ARG A 844 -40.87 7.76 53.02
CA ARG A 844 -41.74 8.94 53.02
C ARG A 844 -41.02 10.21 53.48
N GLU A 845 -40.19 10.12 54.51
CA GLU A 845 -39.33 11.23 54.95
C GLU A 845 -38.31 11.65 53.89
N ALA A 846 -37.73 10.69 53.16
CA ALA A 846 -36.80 10.98 52.06
C ALA A 846 -37.50 11.65 50.88
N GLU A 847 -38.70 11.19 50.50
CA GLU A 847 -39.53 11.85 49.49
C GLU A 847 -39.93 13.28 49.89
N GLU A 848 -40.28 13.51 51.16
CA GLU A 848 -40.60 14.86 51.64
C GLU A 848 -39.38 15.78 51.65
N LYS A 849 -38.20 15.28 52.03
CA LYS A 849 -36.94 16.03 51.90
C LYS A 849 -36.68 16.40 50.44
N LEU A 850 -36.80 15.45 49.51
CA LEU A 850 -36.63 15.69 48.07
C LEU A 850 -37.65 16.70 47.51
N LYS A 851 -38.91 16.67 48.00
CA LYS A 851 -39.94 17.65 47.65
C LYS A 851 -39.59 19.06 48.16
N ARG A 852 -39.11 19.19 49.41
CA ARG A 852 -38.66 20.47 50.00
C ARG A 852 -37.41 21.01 49.28
N GLU A 853 -36.45 20.16 48.93
CA GLU A 853 -35.26 20.54 48.16
C GLU A 853 -35.62 21.00 46.74
N ARG A 854 -36.51 20.29 46.05
CA ARG A 854 -37.02 20.73 44.74
C ARG A 854 -37.78 22.04 44.81
N GLN A 855 -38.54 22.28 45.87
CA GLN A 855 -39.27 23.53 46.08
C GLN A 855 -38.31 24.69 46.38
N GLY A 856 -37.39 24.53 47.33
CA GLY A 856 -36.34 25.52 47.62
C GLY A 856 -35.37 25.76 46.45
N GLY A 857 -35.22 24.77 45.55
CA GLY A 857 -34.52 24.92 44.27
C GLY A 857 -35.28 25.82 43.30
N LYS A 858 -36.60 25.65 43.15
CA LYS A 858 -37.45 26.55 42.36
C LYS A 858 -37.46 27.98 42.94
N GLU A 859 -37.55 28.10 44.26
CA GLU A 859 -37.55 29.40 44.94
C GLU A 859 -36.24 30.16 44.69
N ARG A 860 -35.08 29.49 44.79
CA ARG A 860 -33.78 30.09 44.42
C ARG A 860 -33.69 30.46 42.93
N ILE A 861 -34.24 29.64 42.03
CA ILE A 861 -34.29 29.98 40.59
C ILE A 861 -35.15 31.23 40.39
N GLN A 862 -36.30 31.33 41.06
CA GLN A 862 -37.20 32.48 40.98
C GLN A 862 -36.60 33.74 41.62
N GLU A 863 -35.84 33.62 42.71
CA GLU A 863 -35.03 34.71 43.28
C GLU A 863 -33.96 35.20 42.30
N LEU A 864 -33.25 34.28 41.62
CA LEU A 864 -32.25 34.63 40.60
C LEU A 864 -32.88 35.28 39.35
N GLU A 865 -34.04 34.78 38.89
CA GLU A 865 -34.80 35.37 37.77
C GLU A 865 -35.38 36.75 38.11
N ASN A 866 -35.70 37.01 39.38
CA ASN A 866 -36.16 38.32 39.85
C ASN A 866 -35.01 39.30 40.06
N ASN A 867 -33.84 38.83 40.53
CA ASN A 867 -32.62 39.65 40.68
C ASN A 867 -31.87 39.90 39.35
N SER A 868 -32.33 39.30 38.24
CA SER A 868 -31.76 39.47 36.89
C SER A 868 -32.60 40.42 36.01
N LYS A 869 -33.44 41.27 36.61
CA LYS A 869 -34.31 42.26 35.95
C LYS A 869 -34.16 43.63 36.61
#